data_AF-A0A292PQD0-F1
#
_entry.id   AF-A0A292PQD0-F1
#
_cell.length_a   1.000
_cell.length_b   1.000
_cell.length_c   1.000
_cell.angle_alpha   90.00
_cell.angle_beta   90.00
_cell.angle_gamma   90.00
#
_symmetry.space_group_name_H-M   'P 1'
#
loop_
_entity.id
_entity.type
_entity.pdbx_description
1 polymer ?
#
loop_
_entity_poly.entity_id
_entity_poly.type
_entity_poly.pdbx_seq_one_letter_code
_entity_poly.pdbx_strand_id
1 'polypeptide(L)'
;RHCNLGFNFCQRFERIGDLDDLQEAIRHQQEAANSTPQDHPLRAAIQSNLGSTFSTKFNRTGDLGDLRNAIKHKEEALAATPQDHPDRSTICDDLGAMLSERFRLTGDFDDLQKAIEHSEEALAAIPQDHPDRADRQSRMGDKLNERFERTGDISDLQKVVKHREEALAATPHDHPDRAARINNLGAMLQKRFDRVGDPGDLQNCIVNFQEALATTHLDQPDRATIHDNLVLSFSKRFERTGDSGDLGYAIKHGEEALAATPHDHPYRPKRHGTLGSWLSERFQHTGDLGDIEKAIRHYEEALDATPRDHPDRADRHINLRRGLQARFECIGDLSNLQKAIEHSEEALDSTPEDHPRRATIHNNLGVLLSDRFQRVGDISDLEQGIKFNAEALVATPQDHPTRADLHNNQGINFYTRFHSTGDLGDLQEAIRHGEKALAASTEGHYKRSRRQTSDLLFPIGECDESSSILEDAVNLMPSVNLKLLKRDDQQHMLSELSGLAPAAASVALQAKKEAYHNHEGEFNKFRRLRVEIDSPMDKREFTNDETPLQARNGGTGVPRRWEAVRELEATLARIRMLPGYDGFLLPPSQEDLIKMAEHGAIAVFNCTIYRSDAIIVTASAITSLELPKLNHEDTSRWMSQMSSFGGSAPLKRGQDNRQMKELLIWLWDTAVEPVLDELERRGEIIGGGAHNTNLKRVWWIGVGPLSMAPFHAAGDHSQGSTRNTISRVISTYIPTIKALAYARQ
;
A
#
# COMPACT_ATOMS: atom_id res chain seq x y z
N ARG A 1 30.45 52.08 33.67
CA ARG A 1 29.17 52.46 34.35
C ARG A 1 27.97 51.93 33.59
N HIS A 2 27.61 52.50 32.44
CA HIS A 2 26.38 52.14 31.70
C HIS A 2 26.35 50.64 31.30
N CYS A 3 27.47 50.07 30.83
CA CYS A 3 27.55 48.62 30.53
C CYS A 3 27.20 47.74 31.75
N ASN A 4 27.76 48.05 32.92
CA ASN A 4 27.51 47.31 34.17
C ASN A 4 26.05 47.45 34.64
N LEU A 5 25.44 48.62 34.45
CA LEU A 5 24.02 48.82 34.76
C LEU A 5 23.15 47.99 33.83
N GLY A 6 23.42 48.02 32.52
CA GLY A 6 22.70 47.18 31.54
C GLY A 6 22.79 45.70 31.85
N PHE A 7 23.99 45.20 32.18
CA PHE A 7 24.19 43.80 32.61
C PHE A 7 23.43 43.45 33.90
N ASN A 8 23.48 44.32 34.92
CA ASN A 8 22.76 44.09 36.18
C ASN A 8 21.25 44.07 36.00
N PHE A 9 20.70 44.88 35.07
CA PHE A 9 19.29 44.82 34.70
C PHE A 9 18.94 43.53 33.94
N CYS A 10 19.79 43.04 33.02
CA CYS A 10 19.61 41.72 32.40
C CYS A 10 19.55 40.59 33.45
N GLN A 11 20.47 40.56 34.43
CA GLN A 11 20.45 39.56 35.51
C GLN A 11 19.25 39.71 36.46
N ARG A 12 18.70 40.92 36.60
CA ARG A 12 17.48 41.15 37.39
C ARG A 12 16.25 40.62 36.62
N PHE A 13 16.18 40.86 35.31
CA PHE A 13 15.17 40.25 34.43
C PHE A 13 15.24 38.72 34.46
N GLU A 14 16.42 38.10 34.31
CA GLU A 14 16.59 36.64 34.35
C GLU A 14 16.03 35.99 35.62
N ARG A 15 16.04 36.74 36.74
CA ARG A 15 15.58 36.28 38.05
C ARG A 15 14.13 36.63 38.39
N ILE A 16 13.59 37.72 37.84
CA ILE A 16 12.28 38.28 38.23
C ILE A 16 11.24 38.23 37.10
N GLY A 17 11.68 38.27 35.84
CA GLY A 17 10.83 38.29 34.65
C GLY A 17 10.22 39.66 34.30
N ASP A 18 10.65 40.73 34.98
CA ASP A 18 10.11 42.09 34.84
C ASP A 18 10.54 42.75 33.52
N LEU A 19 9.59 43.06 32.62
CA LEU A 19 9.90 43.61 31.30
C LEU A 19 10.51 45.02 31.36
N ASP A 20 10.27 45.79 32.43
CA ASP A 20 10.90 47.10 32.62
C ASP A 20 12.43 46.97 32.79
N ASP A 21 12.92 45.83 33.30
CA ASP A 21 14.36 45.55 33.38
C ASP A 21 15.00 45.38 32.00
N LEU A 22 14.32 44.76 31.04
CA LEU A 22 14.83 44.69 29.66
C LEU A 22 14.87 46.07 29.01
N GLN A 23 13.88 46.91 29.29
CA GLN A 23 13.82 48.27 28.75
C GLN A 23 14.92 49.17 29.34
N GLU A 24 15.17 49.10 30.65
CA GLU A 24 16.27 49.81 31.31
C GLU A 24 17.65 49.24 30.95
N ALA A 25 17.75 47.92 30.71
CA ALA A 25 18.95 47.30 30.17
C ALA A 25 19.28 47.85 28.78
N ILE A 26 18.33 47.83 27.85
CA ILE A 26 18.47 48.37 26.49
C ILE A 26 18.85 49.86 26.54
N ARG A 27 18.17 50.68 27.37
CA ARG A 27 18.50 52.10 27.53
C ARG A 27 19.96 52.30 27.94
N HIS A 28 20.42 51.59 28.97
CA HIS A 28 21.80 51.72 29.45
C HIS A 28 22.85 51.12 28.50
N GLN A 29 22.55 50.03 27.79
CA GLN A 29 23.43 49.49 26.77
C GLN A 29 23.54 50.43 25.56
N GLN A 30 22.45 51.08 25.14
CA GLN A 30 22.45 52.07 24.06
C GLN A 30 23.21 53.35 24.45
N GLU A 31 23.07 53.82 25.69
CA GLU A 31 23.92 54.90 26.24
C GLU A 31 25.41 54.54 26.23
N ALA A 32 25.75 53.29 26.54
CA ALA A 32 27.12 52.79 26.46
C ALA A 32 27.63 52.75 25.00
N ALA A 33 26.81 52.27 24.05
CA ALA A 33 27.14 52.26 22.63
C ALA A 33 27.34 53.68 22.08
N ASN A 34 26.47 54.62 22.45
CA ASN A 34 26.57 56.03 22.02
C ASN A 34 27.79 56.74 22.62
N SER A 35 28.25 56.31 23.81
CA SER A 35 29.42 56.89 24.50
C SER A 35 30.76 56.26 24.09
N THR A 36 30.75 55.20 23.26
CA THR A 36 31.94 54.42 22.91
C THR A 36 32.34 54.68 21.45
N PRO A 37 33.57 55.16 21.15
CA PRO A 37 34.01 55.45 19.77
C PRO A 37 33.86 54.25 18.83
N GLN A 38 33.68 54.52 17.53
CA GLN A 38 33.36 53.47 16.55
C GLN A 38 34.44 52.39 16.45
N ASP A 39 35.71 52.79 16.49
CA ASP A 39 36.87 51.89 16.36
C ASP A 39 37.32 51.27 17.70
N HIS A 40 36.57 51.48 18.78
CA HIS A 40 36.96 51.04 20.12
C HIS A 40 36.53 49.57 20.36
N PRO A 41 37.44 48.63 20.70
CA PRO A 41 37.14 47.19 20.74
C PRO A 41 35.90 46.77 21.55
N LEU A 42 35.65 47.42 22.70
CA LEU A 42 34.46 47.12 23.52
C LEU A 42 33.12 47.45 22.83
N ARG A 43 33.11 48.22 21.73
CA ARG A 43 31.89 48.54 20.98
C ARG A 43 31.23 47.28 20.42
N ALA A 44 32.01 46.36 19.84
CA ALA A 44 31.50 45.10 19.30
C ALA A 44 30.77 44.27 20.38
N ALA A 45 31.36 44.15 21.57
CA ALA A 45 30.74 43.47 22.71
C ALA A 45 29.45 44.16 23.20
N ILE A 46 29.42 45.50 23.27
CA ILE A 46 28.21 46.25 23.65
C ILE A 46 27.09 46.03 22.62
N GLN A 47 27.42 46.02 21.32
CA GLN A 47 26.45 45.78 20.24
C GLN A 47 25.94 44.33 20.25
N SER A 48 26.81 43.35 20.49
CA SER A 48 26.39 41.94 20.64
C SER A 48 25.42 41.78 21.82
N ASN A 49 25.69 42.44 22.95
CA ASN A 49 24.82 42.43 24.12
C ASN A 49 23.47 43.15 23.89
N LEU A 50 23.47 44.27 23.15
CA LEU A 50 22.23 44.91 22.67
C LEU A 50 21.40 43.94 21.83
N GLY A 51 22.04 43.26 20.88
CA GLY A 51 21.40 42.27 20.02
C GLY A 51 20.73 41.14 20.83
N SER A 52 21.46 40.57 21.79
CA SER A 52 20.91 39.53 22.68
C SER A 52 19.78 40.06 23.56
N THR A 53 19.88 41.27 24.11
CA THR A 53 18.84 41.84 25.00
C THR A 53 17.56 42.17 24.22
N PHE A 54 17.66 42.69 23.00
CA PHE A 54 16.52 42.85 22.09
C PHE A 54 15.89 41.51 21.70
N SER A 55 16.68 40.47 21.43
CA SER A 55 16.16 39.12 21.15
C SER A 55 15.41 38.53 22.36
N THR A 56 15.94 38.69 23.56
CA THR A 56 15.25 38.31 24.81
C THR A 56 13.93 39.08 25.01
N LYS A 57 13.87 40.36 24.62
CA LYS A 57 12.63 41.16 24.65
C LYS A 57 11.61 40.65 23.62
N PHE A 58 12.03 40.44 22.37
CA PHE A 58 11.20 39.80 21.33
C PHE A 58 10.61 38.46 21.79
N ASN A 59 11.42 37.59 22.41
CA ASN A 59 10.98 36.29 22.94
C ASN A 59 9.94 36.39 24.07
N ARG A 60 9.62 37.59 24.56
CA ARG A 60 8.54 37.86 25.53
C ARG A 60 7.40 38.72 24.96
N THR A 61 7.68 39.60 24.01
CA THR A 61 6.70 40.54 23.43
C THR A 61 6.07 40.05 22.13
N GLY A 62 6.76 39.20 21.38
CA GLY A 62 6.43 38.88 19.99
C GLY A 62 6.68 40.04 19.00
N ASP A 63 7.26 41.16 19.44
CA ASP A 63 7.42 42.35 18.61
C ASP A 63 8.53 42.18 17.57
N LEU A 64 8.14 42.04 16.31
CA LEU A 64 9.04 41.96 15.15
C LEU A 64 9.99 43.18 15.05
N GLY A 65 9.63 44.32 15.64
CA GLY A 65 10.50 45.49 15.80
C GLY A 65 11.71 45.20 16.70
N ASP A 66 11.52 44.52 17.82
CA ASP A 66 12.60 44.08 18.70
C ASP A 66 13.53 43.09 17.97
N LEU A 67 12.98 42.12 17.22
CA LEU A 67 13.78 41.17 16.44
C LEU A 67 14.60 41.84 15.32
N ARG A 68 14.03 42.86 14.66
CA ARG A 68 14.75 43.68 13.67
C ARG A 68 15.90 44.46 14.29
N ASN A 69 15.70 45.03 15.48
CA ASN A 69 16.78 45.68 16.23
C ASN A 69 17.84 44.66 16.68
N ALA A 70 17.43 43.49 17.15
CA ALA A 70 18.33 42.41 17.58
C ALA A 70 19.33 42.03 16.47
N ILE A 71 18.81 41.76 15.27
CA ILE A 71 19.58 41.44 14.06
C ILE A 71 20.53 42.60 13.71
N LYS A 72 20.03 43.84 13.62
CA LYS A 72 20.86 45.02 13.32
C LYS A 72 22.03 45.19 14.28
N HIS A 73 21.82 45.00 15.58
CA HIS A 73 22.88 45.12 16.58
C HIS A 73 23.88 43.94 16.52
N LYS A 74 23.46 42.73 16.12
CA LYS A 74 24.38 41.62 15.81
C LYS A 74 25.17 41.84 14.52
N GLU A 75 24.57 42.40 13.48
CA GLU A 75 25.25 42.82 12.24
C GLU A 75 26.31 43.90 12.53
N GLU A 76 25.96 44.94 13.30
CA GLU A 76 26.91 45.98 13.74
C GLU A 76 28.03 45.42 14.62
N ALA A 77 27.76 44.39 15.44
CA ALA A 77 28.78 43.68 16.20
C ALA A 77 29.71 42.85 15.29
N LEU A 78 29.14 42.13 14.32
CA LEU A 78 29.87 41.25 13.41
C LEU A 78 30.81 42.03 12.47
N ALA A 79 30.38 43.19 12.00
CA ALA A 79 31.20 44.10 11.20
C ALA A 79 32.36 44.72 12.01
N ALA A 80 32.20 44.89 13.33
CA ALA A 80 33.23 45.42 14.22
C ALA A 80 34.15 44.33 14.83
N THR A 81 33.89 43.05 14.57
CA THR A 81 34.63 41.92 15.16
C THR A 81 35.61 41.30 14.14
N PRO A 82 36.94 41.34 14.39
CA PRO A 82 37.93 40.76 13.49
C PRO A 82 37.69 39.27 13.17
N GLN A 83 38.13 38.82 11.99
CA GLN A 83 37.84 37.48 11.49
C GLN A 83 38.36 36.36 12.43
N ASP A 84 39.54 36.54 13.02
CA ASP A 84 40.17 35.57 13.92
C ASP A 84 39.73 35.71 15.40
N HIS A 85 38.74 36.57 15.71
CA HIS A 85 38.31 36.82 17.08
C HIS A 85 37.36 35.72 17.59
N PRO A 86 37.60 35.09 18.77
CA PRO A 86 36.79 33.96 19.25
C PRO A 86 35.28 34.21 19.26
N ASP A 87 34.85 35.37 19.78
CA ASP A 87 33.43 35.73 19.90
C ASP A 87 32.71 35.85 18.54
N ARG A 88 33.43 36.00 17.42
CA ARG A 88 32.85 36.13 16.07
C ARG A 88 31.94 34.93 15.77
N SER A 89 32.43 33.73 16.07
CA SER A 89 31.71 32.48 15.86
C SER A 89 30.35 32.42 16.57
N THR A 90 30.28 32.98 17.79
CA THR A 90 29.03 33.07 18.56
C THR A 90 28.10 34.16 18.03
N ILE A 91 28.63 35.31 17.59
CA ILE A 91 27.84 36.35 16.92
C ILE A 91 27.19 35.81 15.63
N CYS A 92 27.88 34.97 14.87
CA CYS A 92 27.32 34.34 13.66
C CYS A 92 26.23 33.30 13.97
N ASP A 93 26.37 32.47 15.01
CA ASP A 93 25.31 31.51 15.41
C ASP A 93 24.06 32.24 15.94
N ASP A 94 24.24 33.29 16.75
CA ASP A 94 23.18 34.18 17.22
C ASP A 94 22.44 34.84 16.05
N LEU A 95 23.18 35.45 15.11
CA LEU A 95 22.62 36.11 13.93
C LEU A 95 21.88 35.11 13.04
N GLY A 96 22.44 33.92 12.84
CA GLY A 96 21.81 32.83 12.09
C GLY A 96 20.52 32.31 12.75
N ALA A 97 20.46 32.26 14.09
CA ALA A 97 19.23 31.92 14.81
C ALA A 97 18.16 33.00 14.63
N MET A 98 18.51 34.27 14.82
CA MET A 98 17.57 35.40 14.69
C MET A 98 17.02 35.56 13.26
N LEU A 99 17.84 35.29 12.23
CA LEU A 99 17.39 35.34 10.83
C LEU A 99 16.44 34.19 10.47
N SER A 100 16.66 32.96 10.96
CA SER A 100 15.66 31.87 10.81
C SER A 100 14.36 32.18 11.56
N GLU A 101 14.43 32.82 12.74
CA GLU A 101 13.23 33.29 13.43
C GLU A 101 12.49 34.36 12.63
N ARG A 102 13.21 35.33 12.03
CA ARG A 102 12.60 36.35 11.18
C ARG A 102 11.96 35.72 9.94
N PHE A 103 12.63 34.78 9.27
CA PHE A 103 12.07 34.00 8.17
C PHE A 103 10.77 33.28 8.58
N ARG A 104 10.74 32.61 9.74
CA ARG A 104 9.53 31.89 10.22
C ARG A 104 8.34 32.81 10.47
N LEU A 105 8.57 34.11 10.74
CA LEU A 105 7.52 35.11 10.90
C LEU A 105 7.14 35.87 9.61
N THR A 106 8.08 36.06 8.68
CA THR A 106 7.88 36.92 7.48
C THR A 106 7.74 36.16 6.16
N GLY A 107 8.26 34.93 6.09
CA GLY A 107 8.46 34.19 4.84
C GLY A 107 9.60 34.69 3.96
N ASP A 108 10.43 35.64 4.44
CA ASP A 108 11.49 36.28 3.65
C ASP A 108 12.69 35.33 3.42
N PHE A 109 12.71 34.66 2.27
CA PHE A 109 13.66 33.58 1.97
C PHE A 109 15.12 34.03 1.95
N ASP A 110 15.37 35.33 1.73
CA ASP A 110 16.70 35.94 1.84
C ASP A 110 17.27 35.85 3.27
N ASP A 111 16.40 35.88 4.29
CA ASP A 111 16.82 35.70 5.68
C ASP A 111 17.21 34.25 5.96
N LEU A 112 16.49 33.27 5.41
CA LEU A 112 16.83 31.86 5.55
C LEU A 112 18.19 31.55 4.88
N GLN A 113 18.46 32.15 3.72
CA GLN A 113 19.74 32.03 3.03
C GLN A 113 20.89 32.59 3.88
N LYS A 114 20.78 33.82 4.38
CA LYS A 114 21.78 34.43 5.29
C LYS A 114 21.91 33.67 6.61
N ALA A 115 20.81 33.11 7.12
CA ALA A 115 20.82 32.30 8.34
C ALA A 115 21.66 31.02 8.19
N ILE A 116 21.66 30.43 7.01
CA ILE A 116 22.49 29.27 6.64
C ILE A 116 23.95 29.72 6.49
N GLU A 117 24.22 30.79 5.74
CA GLU A 117 25.59 31.33 5.54
C GLU A 117 26.30 31.67 6.86
N HIS A 118 25.64 32.37 7.79
CA HIS A 118 26.21 32.64 9.12
C HIS A 118 26.34 31.39 10.00
N SER A 119 25.49 30.37 9.82
CA SER A 119 25.65 29.08 10.51
C SER A 119 26.87 28.31 10.00
N GLU A 120 27.18 28.39 8.70
CA GLU A 120 28.39 27.81 8.11
C GLU A 120 29.65 28.52 8.62
N GLU A 121 29.65 29.86 8.67
CA GLU A 121 30.75 30.64 9.26
C GLU A 121 30.96 30.28 10.75
N ALA A 122 29.88 30.19 11.53
CA ALA A 122 29.93 29.80 12.93
C ALA A 122 30.53 28.39 13.13
N LEU A 123 30.15 27.42 12.30
CA LEU A 123 30.61 26.02 12.35
C LEU A 123 32.04 25.80 11.84
N ALA A 124 32.50 26.65 10.91
CA ALA A 124 33.87 26.63 10.40
C ALA A 124 34.87 27.21 11.42
N ALA A 125 34.42 28.17 12.24
CA ALA A 125 35.28 28.87 13.21
C ALA A 125 35.51 28.10 14.53
N ILE A 126 34.69 27.10 14.88
CA ILE A 126 34.92 26.26 16.08
C ILE A 126 35.73 24.99 15.78
N PRO A 127 36.61 24.54 16.71
CA PRO A 127 37.26 23.22 16.68
C PRO A 127 36.29 22.04 16.59
N GLN A 128 36.81 20.86 16.25
CA GLN A 128 36.01 19.62 16.15
C GLN A 128 35.60 19.06 17.53
N ASP A 129 36.40 19.34 18.55
CA ASP A 129 36.25 18.95 19.96
C ASP A 129 35.54 20.02 20.82
N HIS A 130 35.02 21.09 20.21
CA HIS A 130 34.28 22.13 20.91
C HIS A 130 32.92 21.62 21.43
N PRO A 131 32.56 21.78 22.72
CA PRO A 131 31.32 21.24 23.29
C PRO A 131 30.06 21.58 22.49
N ASP A 132 29.85 22.87 22.17
CA ASP A 132 28.68 23.37 21.44
C ASP A 132 28.55 22.84 19.99
N ARG A 133 29.54 22.09 19.47
CA ARG A 133 29.58 21.71 18.04
C ARG A 133 28.37 20.89 17.63
N ALA A 134 27.96 19.93 18.47
CA ALA A 134 26.80 19.08 18.22
C ALA A 134 25.49 19.90 18.14
N ASP A 135 25.38 20.98 18.91
CA ASP A 135 24.23 21.87 18.89
C ASP A 135 24.22 22.77 17.66
N ARG A 136 25.36 23.36 17.28
CA ARG A 136 25.44 24.18 16.07
C ARG A 136 25.23 23.33 14.80
N GLN A 137 25.73 22.11 14.76
CA GLN A 137 25.43 21.15 13.67
C GLN A 137 23.94 20.78 13.64
N SER A 138 23.31 20.63 14.81
CA SER A 138 21.87 20.43 14.91
C SER A 138 21.10 21.65 14.36
N ARG A 139 21.38 22.85 14.87
CA ARG A 139 20.82 24.16 14.44
C ARG A 139 21.06 24.46 12.95
N MET A 140 22.09 23.89 12.34
CA MET A 140 22.36 23.96 10.90
C MET A 140 21.46 22.99 10.13
N GLY A 141 21.35 21.73 10.60
CA GLY A 141 20.42 20.74 10.07
C GLY A 141 18.96 21.19 10.15
N ASP A 142 18.56 21.94 11.17
CA ASP A 142 17.21 22.53 11.28
C ASP A 142 16.92 23.54 10.16
N LYS A 143 17.84 24.49 9.89
CA LYS A 143 17.70 25.50 8.82
C LYS A 143 17.73 24.89 7.42
N LEU A 144 18.58 23.89 7.19
CA LEU A 144 18.63 23.16 5.92
C LEU A 144 17.35 22.35 5.68
N ASN A 145 16.79 21.73 6.72
CA ASN A 145 15.49 21.06 6.64
C ASN A 145 14.36 22.06 6.35
N GLU A 146 14.40 23.24 6.96
CA GLU A 146 13.47 24.35 6.68
C GLU A 146 13.57 24.83 5.21
N ARG A 147 14.79 24.95 4.65
CA ARG A 147 14.97 25.27 3.22
C ARG A 147 14.46 24.15 2.31
N PHE A 148 14.75 22.89 2.66
CA PHE A 148 14.21 21.72 1.95
C PHE A 148 12.68 21.69 1.92
N GLU A 149 11.99 21.94 3.03
CA GLU A 149 10.50 21.98 3.10
C GLU A 149 9.87 23.14 2.31
N ARG A 150 10.69 24.05 1.74
CA ARG A 150 10.24 25.15 0.87
C ARG A 150 10.64 24.96 -0.59
N THR A 151 11.80 24.37 -0.86
CA THR A 151 12.35 24.21 -2.22
C THR A 151 12.18 22.81 -2.81
N GLY A 152 12.06 21.79 -1.95
CA GLY A 152 12.16 20.38 -2.35
C GLY A 152 13.59 19.92 -2.69
N ASP A 153 14.63 20.74 -2.50
CA ASP A 153 15.99 20.38 -2.90
C ASP A 153 16.59 19.25 -2.05
N ILE A 154 16.65 18.05 -2.64
CA ILE A 154 17.23 16.84 -2.05
C ILE A 154 18.70 17.06 -1.64
N SER A 155 19.44 18.00 -2.24
CA SER A 155 20.82 18.33 -1.83
C SER A 155 20.86 18.87 -0.39
N ASP A 156 19.85 19.64 0.03
CA ASP A 156 19.76 20.10 1.41
C ASP A 156 19.40 18.97 2.36
N LEU A 157 18.44 18.11 2.02
CA LEU A 157 18.09 16.95 2.84
C LEU A 157 19.28 15.98 3.03
N GLN A 158 20.18 15.87 2.06
CA GLN A 158 21.46 15.17 2.21
C GLN A 158 22.40 15.87 3.21
N LYS A 159 22.52 17.20 3.17
CA LYS A 159 23.30 17.99 4.15
C LYS A 159 22.69 17.90 5.56
N VAL A 160 21.36 17.88 5.70
CA VAL A 160 20.66 17.70 6.97
C VAL A 160 21.08 16.40 7.63
N VAL A 161 20.97 15.27 6.91
CA VAL A 161 21.35 13.95 7.46
C VAL A 161 22.82 13.96 7.87
N LYS A 162 23.72 14.46 7.00
CA LYS A 162 25.15 14.58 7.32
C LYS A 162 25.41 15.37 8.60
N HIS A 163 24.78 16.52 8.81
CA HIS A 163 25.00 17.30 10.03
C HIS A 163 24.37 16.66 11.28
N ARG A 164 23.29 15.88 11.16
CA ARG A 164 22.76 15.08 12.28
C ARG A 164 23.67 13.88 12.61
N GLU A 165 24.26 13.22 11.61
CA GLU A 165 25.29 12.18 11.78
C GLU A 165 26.52 12.74 12.50
N GLU A 166 27.05 13.89 12.06
CA GLU A 166 28.17 14.56 12.72
C GLU A 166 27.84 14.98 14.16
N ALA A 167 26.66 15.55 14.40
CA ALA A 167 26.22 15.95 15.74
C ALA A 167 26.07 14.75 16.69
N LEU A 168 25.58 13.61 16.18
CA LEU A 168 25.45 12.37 16.96
C LEU A 168 26.82 11.73 17.25
N ALA A 169 27.78 11.86 16.34
CA ALA A 169 29.16 11.41 16.56
C ALA A 169 29.90 12.28 17.58
N ALA A 170 29.61 13.58 17.63
CA ALA A 170 30.15 14.51 18.64
C ALA A 170 29.47 14.41 20.02
N THR A 171 28.36 13.69 20.15
CA THR A 171 27.57 13.58 21.40
C THR A 171 27.99 12.34 22.21
N PRO A 172 28.50 12.48 23.45
CA PRO A 172 28.87 11.35 24.33
C PRO A 172 27.73 10.34 24.54
N HIS A 173 28.07 9.07 24.76
CA HIS A 173 27.10 7.98 24.90
C HIS A 173 26.15 8.12 26.10
N ASP A 174 26.61 8.79 27.16
CA ASP A 174 25.90 9.09 28.40
C ASP A 174 25.23 10.48 28.42
N HIS A 175 25.31 11.24 27.32
CA HIS A 175 24.73 12.57 27.22
C HIS A 175 23.19 12.52 27.18
N PRO A 176 22.45 13.28 28.02
CA PRO A 176 20.98 13.23 28.09
C PRO A 176 20.28 13.36 26.72
N ASP A 177 20.67 14.33 25.90
CA ASP A 177 20.06 14.59 24.60
C ASP A 177 20.36 13.51 23.53
N ARG A 178 21.22 12.53 23.81
CA ARG A 178 21.66 11.59 22.76
C ARG A 178 20.48 10.84 22.16
N ALA A 179 19.53 10.37 22.98
CA ALA A 179 18.32 9.70 22.50
C ALA A 179 17.49 10.59 21.57
N ALA A 180 17.36 11.88 21.87
CA ALA A 180 16.67 12.84 21.01
C ALA A 180 17.40 13.09 19.69
N ARG A 181 18.75 13.19 19.71
CA ARG A 181 19.57 13.33 18.49
C ARG A 181 19.48 12.09 17.59
N ILE A 182 19.46 10.89 18.16
CA ILE A 182 19.23 9.62 17.44
C ILE A 182 17.84 9.60 16.79
N ASN A 183 16.78 9.91 17.55
CA ASN A 183 15.41 9.99 17.02
C ASN A 183 15.30 11.01 15.87
N ASN A 184 15.93 12.18 16.02
CA ASN A 184 15.91 13.22 14.99
C ASN A 184 16.70 12.82 13.73
N LEU A 185 17.81 12.08 13.86
CA LEU A 185 18.50 11.46 12.72
C LEU A 185 17.60 10.43 12.03
N GLY A 186 16.94 9.55 12.80
CA GLY A 186 15.96 8.60 12.28
C GLY A 186 14.83 9.27 11.48
N ALA A 187 14.27 10.37 11.99
CA ALA A 187 13.22 11.13 11.29
C ALA A 187 13.70 11.73 9.97
N MET A 188 14.94 12.22 9.90
CA MET A 188 15.52 12.78 8.67
C MET A 188 15.89 11.69 7.66
N LEU A 189 16.34 10.52 8.11
CA LEU A 189 16.53 9.34 7.26
C LEU A 189 15.19 8.87 6.68
N GLN A 190 14.12 8.77 7.48
CA GLN A 190 12.80 8.40 6.98
C GLN A 190 12.27 9.42 5.95
N LYS A 191 12.49 10.72 6.17
CA LYS A 191 12.17 11.79 5.20
C LYS A 191 12.99 11.68 3.91
N ARG A 192 14.27 11.27 3.98
CA ARG A 192 15.12 11.05 2.80
C ARG A 192 14.66 9.82 2.01
N PHE A 193 14.28 8.75 2.71
CA PHE A 193 13.58 7.61 2.13
C PHE A 193 12.29 8.03 1.39
N ASP A 194 11.43 8.89 1.98
CA ASP A 194 10.18 9.36 1.36
C ASP A 194 10.36 10.17 0.06
N ARG A 195 11.60 10.59 -0.26
CA ARG A 195 11.95 11.39 -1.45
C ARG A 195 12.83 10.65 -2.45
N VAL A 196 13.69 9.74 -1.97
CA VAL A 196 14.71 9.05 -2.78
C VAL A 196 14.39 7.56 -2.95
N GLY A 197 13.57 6.98 -2.06
CA GLY A 197 13.19 5.56 -2.08
C GLY A 197 14.29 4.59 -1.64
N ASP A 198 15.38 5.07 -1.03
CA ASP A 198 16.51 4.23 -0.61
C ASP A 198 16.11 3.25 0.52
N PRO A 199 16.17 1.92 0.30
CA PRO A 199 15.92 0.94 1.36
C PRO A 199 16.88 1.07 2.57
N GLY A 200 18.10 1.56 2.35
CA GLY A 200 19.10 1.76 3.40
C GLY A 200 18.65 2.80 4.43
N ASP A 201 18.09 3.92 3.98
CA ASP A 201 17.55 4.98 4.84
C ASP A 201 16.41 4.47 5.73
N LEU A 202 15.50 3.66 5.16
CA LEU A 202 14.38 3.07 5.90
C LEU A 202 14.85 2.03 6.93
N GLN A 203 15.85 1.22 6.60
CA GLN A 203 16.43 0.30 7.57
C GLN A 203 17.20 1.03 8.68
N ASN A 204 17.95 2.07 8.32
CA ASN A 204 18.72 2.87 9.27
C ASN A 204 17.80 3.72 10.18
N CYS A 205 16.66 4.23 9.71
CA CYS A 205 15.72 4.92 10.58
C CYS A 205 15.12 3.99 11.64
N ILE A 206 14.74 2.75 11.26
CA ILE A 206 14.26 1.72 12.21
C ILE A 206 15.33 1.44 13.29
N VAL A 207 16.60 1.27 12.89
CA VAL A 207 17.71 1.04 13.84
C VAL A 207 17.90 2.23 14.78
N ASN A 208 17.90 3.47 14.26
CA ASN A 208 18.01 4.68 15.08
C ASN A 208 16.84 4.77 16.08
N PHE A 209 15.59 4.63 15.63
CA PHE A 209 14.45 4.67 16.55
C PHE A 209 14.50 3.56 17.60
N GLN A 210 15.06 2.38 17.29
CA GLN A 210 15.29 1.31 18.27
C GLN A 210 16.42 1.64 19.28
N GLU A 211 17.53 2.26 18.86
CA GLU A 211 18.60 2.73 19.78
C GLU A 211 18.09 3.85 20.70
N ALA A 212 17.33 4.82 20.15
CA ALA A 212 16.66 5.85 20.94
C ALA A 212 15.70 5.24 21.97
N LEU A 213 14.84 4.30 21.54
CA LEU A 213 13.88 3.63 22.42
C LEU A 213 14.54 2.80 23.55
N ALA A 214 15.74 2.28 23.32
CA ALA A 214 16.53 1.56 24.31
C ALA A 214 17.21 2.49 25.35
N THR A 215 17.38 3.78 25.03
CA THR A 215 18.03 4.78 25.90
C THR A 215 17.04 5.74 26.59
N THR A 216 15.85 5.97 26.00
CA THR A 216 14.76 6.76 26.60
C THR A 216 14.08 6.02 27.76
N HIS A 217 14.08 6.62 28.96
CA HIS A 217 13.38 6.08 30.14
C HIS A 217 11.86 5.95 29.93
N LEU A 218 11.22 5.01 30.65
CA LEU A 218 9.79 4.67 30.48
C LEU A 218 8.86 5.89 30.65
N ASP A 219 9.15 6.77 31.61
CA ASP A 219 8.29 7.89 32.00
C ASP A 219 8.50 9.17 31.16
N GLN A 220 9.35 9.14 30.13
CA GLN A 220 9.61 10.30 29.27
C GLN A 220 8.57 10.43 28.15
N PRO A 221 7.89 11.58 27.96
CA PRO A 221 6.86 11.76 26.94
C PRO A 221 7.30 11.43 25.50
N ASP A 222 8.57 11.68 25.18
CA ASP A 222 9.15 11.40 23.87
C ASP A 222 9.13 9.91 23.50
N ARG A 223 9.03 9.02 24.49
CA ARG A 223 8.94 7.57 24.26
C ARG A 223 7.75 7.19 23.37
N ALA A 224 6.60 7.82 23.57
CA ALA A 224 5.42 7.59 22.74
C ALA A 224 5.63 8.08 21.30
N THR A 225 6.38 9.16 21.11
CA THR A 225 6.75 9.71 19.78
C THR A 225 7.74 8.79 19.05
N ILE A 226 8.71 8.20 19.76
CA ILE A 226 9.64 7.21 19.18
C ILE A 226 8.87 5.95 18.74
N HIS A 227 7.87 5.52 19.53
CA HIS A 227 6.98 4.43 19.12
C HIS A 227 6.14 4.78 17.88
N ASP A 228 5.51 5.96 17.80
CA ASP A 228 4.79 6.41 16.59
C ASP A 228 5.70 6.43 15.34
N ASN A 229 6.96 6.88 15.51
CA ASN A 229 7.98 6.88 14.45
C ASN A 229 8.35 5.46 13.98
N LEU A 230 8.40 4.48 14.90
CA LEU A 230 8.57 3.07 14.56
C LEU A 230 7.36 2.53 13.78
N VAL A 231 6.13 2.81 14.23
CA VAL A 231 4.90 2.43 13.52
C VAL A 231 4.93 2.91 12.07
N LEU A 232 5.25 4.18 11.84
CA LEU A 232 5.36 4.76 10.49
C LEU A 232 6.53 4.18 9.68
N SER A 233 7.60 3.72 10.32
CA SER A 233 8.72 3.06 9.63
C SER A 233 8.37 1.63 9.20
N PHE A 234 7.67 0.87 10.05
CA PHE A 234 7.18 -0.47 9.71
C PHE A 234 6.04 -0.43 8.67
N SER A 235 5.16 0.58 8.72
CA SER A 235 4.20 0.93 7.65
C SER A 235 4.89 0.98 6.27
N LYS A 236 5.86 1.90 6.13
CA LYS A 236 6.61 2.16 4.89
C LYS A 236 7.43 0.94 4.42
N ARG A 237 7.84 0.06 5.34
CA ARG A 237 8.55 -1.18 5.00
C ARG A 237 7.58 -2.29 4.56
N PHE A 238 6.42 -2.41 5.21
CA PHE A 238 5.34 -3.28 4.76
C PHE A 238 4.87 -2.90 3.35
N GLU A 239 4.53 -1.63 3.11
CA GLU A 239 4.07 -1.10 1.82
C GLU A 239 5.02 -1.42 0.64
N ARG A 240 6.34 -1.53 0.89
CA ARG A 240 7.35 -1.84 -0.12
C ARG A 240 7.72 -3.31 -0.26
N THR A 241 7.40 -4.16 0.71
CA THR A 241 7.88 -5.55 0.77
C THR A 241 6.78 -6.60 0.81
N GLY A 242 5.58 -6.22 1.25
CA GLY A 242 4.52 -7.16 1.63
C GLY A 242 4.82 -7.95 2.91
N ASP A 243 5.90 -7.66 3.65
CA ASP A 243 6.27 -8.47 4.83
C ASP A 243 5.27 -8.27 5.97
N SER A 244 4.28 -9.16 6.03
CA SER A 244 3.25 -9.26 7.07
C SER A 244 3.78 -9.35 8.52
N GLY A 245 5.09 -9.49 8.74
CA GLY A 245 5.72 -9.36 10.05
C GLY A 245 5.84 -7.90 10.51
N ASP A 246 5.95 -6.96 9.58
CA ASP A 246 6.00 -5.52 9.87
C ASP A 246 4.64 -4.99 10.37
N LEU A 247 3.53 -5.58 9.94
CA LEU A 247 2.21 -5.38 10.57
C LEU A 247 2.23 -5.78 12.06
N GLY A 248 2.93 -6.86 12.40
CA GLY A 248 3.14 -7.29 13.78
C GLY A 248 3.95 -6.28 14.61
N TYR A 249 5.04 -5.74 14.05
CA TYR A 249 5.84 -4.70 14.71
C TYR A 249 5.10 -3.36 14.81
N ALA A 250 4.34 -2.96 13.78
CA ALA A 250 3.52 -1.75 13.78
C ALA A 250 2.40 -1.83 14.84
N ILE A 251 1.69 -2.95 14.95
CA ILE A 251 0.66 -3.16 15.99
C ILE A 251 1.31 -3.10 17.37
N LYS A 252 2.41 -3.83 17.60
CA LYS A 252 3.12 -3.84 18.90
C LYS A 252 3.55 -2.43 19.32
N HIS A 253 4.18 -1.66 18.43
CA HIS A 253 4.61 -0.31 18.78
C HIS A 253 3.45 0.67 18.89
N GLY A 254 2.32 0.45 18.21
CA GLY A 254 1.08 1.20 18.43
C GLY A 254 0.47 0.95 19.82
N GLU A 255 0.46 -0.30 20.28
CA GLU A 255 0.07 -0.68 21.64
C GLU A 255 1.01 -0.03 22.68
N GLU A 256 2.33 -0.07 22.46
CA GLU A 256 3.33 0.56 23.35
C GLU A 256 3.23 2.10 23.36
N ALA A 257 2.99 2.75 22.20
CA ALA A 257 2.74 4.19 22.12
C ALA A 257 1.48 4.58 22.91
N LEU A 258 0.40 3.82 22.77
CA LEU A 258 -0.87 4.07 23.43
C LEU A 258 -0.76 3.87 24.96
N ALA A 259 -0.02 2.84 25.40
CA ALA A 259 0.26 2.60 26.81
C ALA A 259 1.11 3.73 27.44
N ALA A 260 2.06 4.30 26.68
CA ALA A 260 2.84 5.47 27.09
C ALA A 260 2.06 6.81 26.98
N THR A 261 0.76 6.79 26.63
CA THR A 261 -0.05 8.00 26.44
C THR A 261 -1.08 8.21 27.57
N PRO A 262 -1.00 9.30 28.35
CA PRO A 262 -2.00 9.67 29.36
C PRO A 262 -3.43 9.71 28.78
N HIS A 263 -4.42 9.37 29.61
CA HIS A 263 -5.81 9.17 29.16
C HIS A 263 -6.47 10.43 28.58
N ASP A 264 -6.06 11.60 29.06
CA ASP A 264 -6.51 12.95 28.69
C ASP A 264 -5.67 13.60 27.56
N HIS A 265 -4.66 12.91 27.05
CA HIS A 265 -3.69 13.50 26.11
C HIS A 265 -4.29 13.72 24.70
N PRO A 266 -4.24 14.93 24.11
CA PRO A 266 -4.92 15.25 22.85
C PRO A 266 -4.59 14.35 21.63
N TYR A 267 -3.39 13.77 21.55
CA TYR A 267 -3.05 12.83 20.47
C TYR A 267 -3.49 11.37 20.71
N ARG A 268 -4.09 11.04 21.86
CA ARG A 268 -4.53 9.67 22.16
C ARG A 268 -5.58 9.13 21.17
N PRO A 269 -6.63 9.90 20.77
CA PRO A 269 -7.60 9.43 19.76
C PRO A 269 -6.94 9.15 18.40
N LYS A 270 -5.87 9.90 18.06
CA LYS A 270 -5.08 9.63 16.85
C LYS A 270 -4.35 8.28 16.95
N ARG A 271 -3.71 7.99 18.09
CA ARG A 271 -3.01 6.70 18.34
C ARG A 271 -3.97 5.51 18.32
N HIS A 272 -5.14 5.62 18.97
CA HIS A 272 -6.21 4.60 18.85
C HIS A 272 -6.61 4.37 17.38
N GLY A 273 -6.86 5.44 16.61
CA GLY A 273 -7.20 5.33 15.19
C GLY A 273 -6.10 4.67 14.33
N THR A 274 -4.82 5.03 14.56
CA THR A 274 -3.69 4.40 13.86
C THR A 274 -3.55 2.91 14.19
N LEU A 275 -3.66 2.54 15.47
CA LEU A 275 -3.62 1.13 15.90
C LEU A 275 -4.78 0.33 15.31
N GLY A 276 -6.00 0.88 15.29
CA GLY A 276 -7.17 0.27 14.65
C GLY A 276 -6.96 0.00 13.16
N SER A 277 -6.32 0.92 12.44
CA SER A 277 -5.99 0.72 11.02
C SER A 277 -4.96 -0.37 10.79
N TRP A 278 -3.94 -0.53 11.65
CA TRP A 278 -3.00 -1.65 11.51
C TRP A 278 -3.63 -3.01 11.82
N LEU A 279 -4.57 -3.06 12.76
CA LEU A 279 -5.36 -4.26 13.04
C LEU A 279 -6.33 -4.59 11.89
N SER A 280 -6.99 -3.56 11.31
CA SER A 280 -7.82 -3.74 10.10
C SER A 280 -6.99 -4.19 8.89
N GLU A 281 -5.75 -3.73 8.76
CA GLU A 281 -4.85 -4.16 7.69
C GLU A 281 -4.43 -5.62 7.91
N ARG A 282 -3.94 -5.98 9.11
CA ARG A 282 -3.56 -7.38 9.41
C ARG A 282 -4.74 -8.34 9.26
N PHE A 283 -5.96 -7.91 9.57
CA PHE A 283 -7.17 -8.68 9.29
C PHE A 283 -7.35 -8.99 7.80
N GLN A 284 -7.11 -8.04 6.89
CA GLN A 284 -7.25 -8.27 5.45
C GLN A 284 -6.21 -9.25 4.87
N HIS A 285 -5.04 -9.38 5.53
CA HIS A 285 -4.01 -10.36 5.15
C HIS A 285 -4.17 -11.74 5.83
N THR A 286 -4.77 -11.81 7.02
CA THR A 286 -4.83 -13.04 7.84
C THR A 286 -6.22 -13.67 8.00
N GLY A 287 -7.29 -12.89 7.85
CA GLY A 287 -8.66 -13.28 8.19
C GLY A 287 -8.95 -13.39 9.70
N ASP A 288 -8.05 -12.96 10.60
CA ASP A 288 -8.26 -13.07 12.04
C ASP A 288 -9.35 -12.11 12.56
N LEU A 289 -10.56 -12.64 12.76
CA LEU A 289 -11.71 -11.92 13.33
C LEU A 289 -11.39 -11.26 14.69
N GLY A 290 -10.43 -11.81 15.45
CA GLY A 290 -9.97 -11.21 16.70
C GLY A 290 -9.26 -9.87 16.52
N ASP A 291 -8.73 -9.56 15.34
CA ASP A 291 -8.12 -8.28 15.03
C ASP A 291 -9.13 -7.24 14.53
N ILE A 292 -10.10 -7.60 13.69
CA ILE A 292 -11.15 -6.63 13.28
C ILE A 292 -12.01 -6.21 14.48
N GLU A 293 -12.22 -7.09 15.46
CA GLU A 293 -12.91 -6.75 16.71
C GLU A 293 -12.05 -5.91 17.69
N LYS A 294 -10.72 -5.90 17.57
CA LYS A 294 -9.88 -4.89 18.25
C LYS A 294 -9.88 -3.57 17.47
N ALA A 295 -9.84 -3.62 16.15
CA ALA A 295 -9.84 -2.45 15.28
C ALA A 295 -11.11 -1.60 15.50
N ILE A 296 -12.28 -2.22 15.47
CA ILE A 296 -13.57 -1.56 15.75
C ILE A 296 -13.55 -0.89 17.13
N ARG A 297 -13.11 -1.60 18.20
CA ARG A 297 -13.04 -1.00 19.55
C ARG A 297 -12.10 0.20 19.62
N HIS A 298 -10.94 0.16 18.98
CA HIS A 298 -10.05 1.31 18.93
C HIS A 298 -10.61 2.46 18.06
N TYR A 299 -11.41 2.17 17.05
CA TYR A 299 -12.14 3.20 16.30
C TYR A 299 -13.28 3.83 17.12
N GLU A 300 -14.00 3.03 17.93
CA GLU A 300 -15.01 3.50 18.90
C GLU A 300 -14.35 4.40 19.97
N GLU A 301 -13.27 3.93 20.62
CA GLU A 301 -12.49 4.71 21.59
C GLU A 301 -11.96 6.04 21.00
N ALA A 302 -11.48 6.00 19.75
CA ALA A 302 -11.00 7.19 19.05
C ALA A 302 -12.14 8.17 18.70
N LEU A 303 -13.35 7.68 18.46
CA LEU A 303 -14.53 8.50 18.15
C LEU A 303 -15.12 9.14 19.42
N ASP A 304 -15.26 8.37 20.49
CA ASP A 304 -15.81 8.84 21.77
C ASP A 304 -14.89 9.86 22.45
N ALA A 305 -13.57 9.69 22.33
CA ALA A 305 -12.58 10.64 22.85
C ALA A 305 -12.34 11.86 21.94
N THR A 306 -13.00 11.94 20.77
CA THR A 306 -12.97 13.11 19.88
C THR A 306 -14.20 13.98 20.13
N PRO A 307 -14.08 15.32 20.33
CA PRO A 307 -15.24 16.22 20.45
C PRO A 307 -16.17 16.22 19.23
N ARG A 308 -17.40 16.74 19.37
CA ARG A 308 -18.39 16.77 18.27
C ARG A 308 -18.06 17.77 17.16
N ASP A 309 -17.39 18.85 17.54
CA ASP A 309 -16.98 20.00 16.74
C ASP A 309 -15.53 19.89 16.23
N HIS A 310 -14.83 18.80 16.52
CA HIS A 310 -13.43 18.61 16.14
C HIS A 310 -13.27 18.17 14.67
N PRO A 311 -12.38 18.78 13.86
CA PRO A 311 -12.28 18.49 12.42
C PRO A 311 -12.00 17.02 12.09
N ASP A 312 -11.11 16.34 12.85
CA ASP A 312 -10.84 14.90 12.67
C ASP A 312 -12.07 13.98 12.89
N ARG A 313 -13.22 14.47 13.39
CA ARG A 313 -14.36 13.61 13.74
C ARG A 313 -14.87 12.79 12.55
N ALA A 314 -14.96 13.41 11.37
CA ALA A 314 -15.33 12.72 10.13
C ALA A 314 -14.38 11.55 9.82
N ASP A 315 -13.07 11.73 10.05
CA ASP A 315 -12.08 10.66 9.87
C ASP A 315 -12.27 9.52 10.89
N ARG A 316 -12.69 9.80 12.13
CA ARG A 316 -13.02 8.74 13.11
C ARG A 316 -14.19 7.89 12.63
N HIS A 317 -15.25 8.53 12.13
CA HIS A 317 -16.40 7.84 11.55
C HIS A 317 -16.05 7.03 10.29
N ILE A 318 -15.25 7.56 9.36
CA ILE A 318 -14.79 6.85 8.15
C ILE A 318 -13.98 5.59 8.50
N ASN A 319 -13.18 5.65 9.57
CA ASN A 319 -12.40 4.51 10.08
C ASN A 319 -13.31 3.46 10.76
N LEU A 320 -14.20 3.87 11.65
CA LEU A 320 -15.17 2.95 12.29
C LEU A 320 -16.03 2.23 11.25
N ARG A 321 -16.50 2.97 10.23
CA ARG A 321 -17.15 2.45 9.03
C ARG A 321 -16.30 1.40 8.30
N ARG A 322 -15.00 1.62 8.06
CA ARG A 322 -14.08 0.61 7.45
C ARG A 322 -14.09 -0.68 8.28
N GLY A 323 -13.96 -0.56 9.61
CA GLY A 323 -13.98 -1.72 10.51
C GLY A 323 -15.28 -2.52 10.44
N LEU A 324 -16.42 -1.83 10.51
CA LEU A 324 -17.74 -2.44 10.46
C LEU A 324 -18.07 -3.08 9.10
N GLN A 325 -17.68 -2.43 7.99
CA GLN A 325 -17.80 -2.98 6.64
C GLN A 325 -17.01 -4.30 6.53
N ALA A 326 -15.73 -4.31 6.88
CA ALA A 326 -14.89 -5.51 6.76
C ALA A 326 -15.37 -6.67 7.66
N ARG A 327 -15.99 -6.35 8.81
CA ARG A 327 -16.67 -7.34 9.67
C ARG A 327 -17.97 -7.87 9.06
N PHE A 328 -18.76 -7.02 8.39
CA PHE A 328 -19.92 -7.46 7.60
C PHE A 328 -19.50 -8.38 6.44
N GLU A 329 -18.46 -8.03 5.69
CA GLU A 329 -17.97 -8.81 4.54
C GLU A 329 -17.61 -10.26 4.93
N CYS A 330 -17.08 -10.48 6.14
CA CYS A 330 -16.69 -11.81 6.62
C CYS A 330 -17.75 -12.56 7.44
N ILE A 331 -18.67 -11.87 8.14
CA ILE A 331 -19.68 -12.51 9.01
C ILE A 331 -21.09 -12.54 8.36
N GLY A 332 -21.39 -11.62 7.45
CA GLY A 332 -22.72 -11.43 6.85
C GLY A 332 -23.74 -10.72 7.75
N ASP A 333 -23.35 -10.28 8.95
CA ASP A 333 -24.24 -9.60 9.90
C ASP A 333 -24.56 -8.17 9.44
N LEU A 334 -25.79 -8.03 8.92
CA LEU A 334 -26.39 -6.79 8.43
C LEU A 334 -26.40 -5.64 9.44
N SER A 335 -26.30 -5.91 10.75
CA SER A 335 -26.20 -4.84 11.75
C SER A 335 -24.91 -4.02 11.58
N ASN A 336 -23.80 -4.65 11.18
CA ASN A 336 -22.55 -3.91 10.92
C ASN A 336 -22.63 -3.10 9.62
N LEU A 337 -23.30 -3.63 8.58
CA LEU A 337 -23.55 -2.88 7.34
C LEU A 337 -24.40 -1.64 7.58
N GLN A 338 -25.49 -1.78 8.34
CA GLN A 338 -26.37 -0.67 8.69
C GLN A 338 -25.62 0.42 9.47
N LYS A 339 -24.83 0.05 10.49
CA LYS A 339 -23.98 1.00 11.23
C LYS A 339 -22.87 1.62 10.37
N ALA A 340 -22.35 0.91 9.38
CA ALA A 340 -21.38 1.47 8.43
C ALA A 340 -22.03 2.56 7.56
N ILE A 341 -23.29 2.39 7.15
CA ILE A 341 -24.05 3.44 6.44
C ILE A 341 -24.27 4.64 7.37
N GLU A 342 -24.78 4.42 8.59
CA GLU A 342 -25.02 5.49 9.59
C GLU A 342 -23.76 6.31 9.89
N HIS A 343 -22.60 5.68 10.06
CA HIS A 343 -21.33 6.41 10.25
C HIS A 343 -20.78 7.05 8.97
N SER A 344 -21.19 6.59 7.79
CA SER A 344 -20.86 7.29 6.53
C SER A 344 -21.70 8.55 6.35
N GLU A 345 -22.96 8.52 6.78
CA GLU A 345 -23.87 9.67 6.77
C GLU A 345 -23.42 10.74 7.78
N GLU A 346 -23.15 10.37 9.04
CA GLU A 346 -22.61 11.29 10.06
C GLU A 346 -21.24 11.87 9.65
N ALA A 347 -20.39 11.11 8.94
CA ALA A 347 -19.15 11.62 8.35
C ALA A 347 -19.41 12.63 7.21
N LEU A 348 -20.44 12.41 6.39
CA LEU A 348 -20.82 13.30 5.30
C LEU A 348 -21.36 14.63 5.84
N ASP A 349 -22.24 14.58 6.84
CA ASP A 349 -22.82 15.76 7.49
C ASP A 349 -21.77 16.55 8.29
N SER A 350 -20.78 15.87 8.87
CA SER A 350 -19.61 16.49 9.51
C SER A 350 -18.62 17.13 8.51
N THR A 351 -18.79 16.96 7.20
CA THR A 351 -17.82 17.38 6.18
C THR A 351 -18.37 18.52 5.30
N PRO A 352 -17.74 19.72 5.28
CA PRO A 352 -18.18 20.85 4.45
C PRO A 352 -18.34 20.52 2.96
N GLU A 353 -19.34 21.13 2.30
CA GLU A 353 -19.74 20.81 0.91
C GLU A 353 -18.60 20.95 -0.12
N ASP A 354 -17.67 21.87 0.11
CA ASP A 354 -16.50 22.15 -0.73
C ASP A 354 -15.27 21.27 -0.41
N HIS A 355 -15.31 20.48 0.65
CA HIS A 355 -14.15 19.74 1.13
C HIS A 355 -13.88 18.47 0.29
N PRO A 356 -12.67 18.29 -0.28
CA PRO A 356 -12.38 17.22 -1.24
C PRO A 356 -12.68 15.79 -0.78
N ARG A 357 -12.67 15.51 0.54
CA ARG A 357 -12.99 14.17 1.05
C ARG A 357 -14.46 13.76 0.88
N ARG A 358 -15.39 14.69 0.62
CA ARG A 358 -16.79 14.32 0.34
C ARG A 358 -16.90 13.34 -0.81
N ALA A 359 -16.10 13.48 -1.87
CA ALA A 359 -16.09 12.54 -2.99
C ALA A 359 -15.82 11.09 -2.55
N THR A 360 -14.91 10.88 -1.59
CA THR A 360 -14.62 9.56 -1.02
C THR A 360 -15.77 9.05 -0.15
N ILE A 361 -16.40 9.91 0.66
CA ILE A 361 -17.54 9.53 1.51
C ILE A 361 -18.76 9.14 0.65
N HIS A 362 -19.07 9.95 -0.37
CA HIS A 362 -20.12 9.68 -1.36
C HIS A 362 -19.89 8.33 -2.07
N ASN A 363 -18.67 8.04 -2.55
CA ASN A 363 -18.38 6.71 -3.13
C ASN A 363 -18.60 5.57 -2.14
N ASN A 364 -18.16 5.73 -0.90
CA ASN A 364 -18.29 4.69 0.12
C ASN A 364 -19.76 4.42 0.48
N LEU A 365 -20.60 5.45 0.53
CA LEU A 365 -22.05 5.32 0.65
C LEU A 365 -22.65 4.56 -0.54
N GLY A 366 -22.23 4.91 -1.77
CA GLY A 366 -22.75 4.27 -2.98
C GLY A 366 -22.38 2.78 -3.13
N VAL A 367 -21.26 2.34 -2.53
CA VAL A 367 -20.92 0.92 -2.40
C VAL A 367 -21.77 0.25 -1.29
N LEU A 368 -21.77 0.80 -0.07
CA LEU A 368 -22.48 0.20 1.08
C LEU A 368 -24.00 0.04 0.84
N LEU A 369 -24.62 0.97 0.11
CA LEU A 369 -26.03 0.85 -0.29
C LEU A 369 -26.26 -0.21 -1.37
N SER A 370 -25.31 -0.40 -2.30
CA SER A 370 -25.35 -1.49 -3.28
C SER A 370 -25.24 -2.86 -2.59
N ASP A 371 -24.36 -2.97 -1.58
CA ASP A 371 -24.27 -4.16 -0.73
C ASP A 371 -25.57 -4.40 0.07
N ARG A 372 -26.22 -3.34 0.58
CA ARG A 372 -27.50 -3.46 1.29
C ARG A 372 -28.61 -3.91 0.34
N PHE A 373 -28.68 -3.35 -0.87
CA PHE A 373 -29.57 -3.82 -1.92
C PHE A 373 -29.39 -5.31 -2.21
N GLN A 374 -28.14 -5.78 -2.42
CA GLN A 374 -27.85 -7.20 -2.71
C GLN A 374 -28.20 -8.18 -1.57
N ARG A 375 -28.55 -7.70 -0.38
CA ARG A 375 -28.99 -8.53 0.76
C ARG A 375 -30.46 -8.35 1.14
N VAL A 376 -31.02 -7.16 0.94
CA VAL A 376 -32.38 -6.78 1.39
C VAL A 376 -33.37 -6.68 0.23
N GLY A 377 -32.91 -6.30 -0.97
CA GLY A 377 -33.72 -6.13 -2.17
C GLY A 377 -34.49 -4.79 -2.25
N ASP A 378 -34.23 -3.84 -1.35
CA ASP A 378 -34.86 -2.50 -1.41
C ASP A 378 -34.19 -1.64 -2.49
N ILE A 379 -34.87 -1.52 -3.64
CA ILE A 379 -34.35 -0.82 -4.83
C ILE A 379 -33.98 0.64 -4.56
N SER A 380 -34.57 1.29 -3.54
CA SER A 380 -34.27 2.67 -3.19
C SER A 380 -32.83 2.85 -2.68
N ASP A 381 -32.24 1.82 -2.06
CA ASP A 381 -30.82 1.79 -1.70
C ASP A 381 -29.94 1.95 -2.94
N LEU A 382 -30.25 1.20 -4.00
CA LEU A 382 -29.47 1.18 -5.23
C LEU A 382 -29.63 2.50 -6.01
N GLU A 383 -30.84 3.08 -6.03
CA GLU A 383 -31.07 4.41 -6.61
C GLU A 383 -30.28 5.50 -5.88
N GLN A 384 -30.30 5.50 -4.54
CA GLN A 384 -29.54 6.45 -3.73
C GLN A 384 -28.02 6.19 -3.82
N GLY A 385 -27.60 4.93 -4.02
CA GLY A 385 -26.21 4.58 -4.26
C GLY A 385 -25.68 5.04 -5.62
N ILE A 386 -26.48 4.92 -6.69
CA ILE A 386 -26.19 5.49 -8.02
C ILE A 386 -26.07 7.03 -7.95
N LYS A 387 -26.93 7.68 -7.14
CA LYS A 387 -26.87 9.12 -6.91
C LYS A 387 -25.57 9.52 -6.19
N PHE A 388 -25.21 8.89 -5.08
CA PHE A 388 -23.98 9.22 -4.35
C PHE A 388 -22.71 8.95 -5.19
N ASN A 389 -22.65 7.85 -5.94
CA ASN A 389 -21.53 7.61 -6.87
C ASN A 389 -21.47 8.66 -8.01
N ALA A 390 -22.61 9.19 -8.47
CA ALA A 390 -22.63 10.32 -9.40
C ALA A 390 -22.11 11.62 -8.76
N GLU A 391 -22.47 11.92 -7.50
CA GLU A 391 -21.98 13.07 -6.75
C GLU A 391 -20.45 13.00 -6.54
N ALA A 392 -19.92 11.82 -6.20
CA ALA A 392 -18.47 11.56 -6.15
C ALA A 392 -17.76 11.83 -7.50
N LEU A 393 -18.40 11.45 -8.61
CA LEU A 393 -17.91 11.68 -9.97
C LEU A 393 -18.03 13.14 -10.46
N VAL A 394 -18.84 13.98 -9.80
CA VAL A 394 -18.88 15.43 -10.04
C VAL A 394 -17.81 16.14 -9.22
N ALA A 395 -17.60 15.73 -7.96
CA ALA A 395 -16.63 16.34 -7.05
C ALA A 395 -15.16 16.01 -7.36
N THR A 396 -14.88 15.00 -8.21
CA THR A 396 -13.51 14.53 -8.50
C THR A 396 -12.98 15.09 -9.84
N PRO A 397 -11.83 15.81 -9.88
CA PRO A 397 -11.26 16.36 -11.13
C PRO A 397 -10.97 15.31 -12.21
N GLN A 398 -11.14 15.66 -13.50
CA GLN A 398 -11.11 14.70 -14.62
C GLN A 398 -9.81 13.89 -14.73
N ASP A 399 -8.66 14.47 -14.38
CA ASP A 399 -7.34 13.81 -14.45
C ASP A 399 -6.97 13.04 -13.17
N HIS A 400 -7.87 12.94 -12.19
CA HIS A 400 -7.58 12.30 -10.90
C HIS A 400 -7.63 10.76 -11.01
N PRO A 401 -6.58 10.03 -10.56
CA PRO A 401 -6.41 8.60 -10.87
C PRO A 401 -7.54 7.70 -10.33
N THR A 402 -8.15 8.06 -9.19
CA THR A 402 -9.26 7.28 -8.60
C THR A 402 -10.56 7.37 -9.40
N ARG A 403 -10.66 8.21 -10.45
CA ARG A 403 -11.85 8.25 -11.32
C ARG A 403 -12.13 6.93 -12.01
N ALA A 404 -11.11 6.10 -12.24
CA ALA A 404 -11.29 4.74 -12.73
C ALA A 404 -12.17 3.93 -11.78
N ASP A 405 -11.82 3.92 -10.49
CA ASP A 405 -12.54 3.19 -9.44
C ASP A 405 -13.97 3.75 -9.24
N LEU A 406 -14.13 5.09 -9.24
CA LEU A 406 -15.44 5.75 -9.15
C LEU A 406 -16.36 5.39 -10.34
N HIS A 407 -15.83 5.37 -11.56
CA HIS A 407 -16.59 4.98 -12.74
C HIS A 407 -16.93 3.49 -12.74
N ASN A 408 -16.01 2.62 -12.30
CA ASN A 408 -16.24 1.20 -12.12
C ASN A 408 -17.39 0.93 -11.12
N ASN A 409 -17.36 1.56 -9.95
CA ASN A 409 -18.41 1.42 -8.92
C ASN A 409 -19.78 1.92 -9.41
N GLN A 410 -19.80 3.00 -10.21
CA GLN A 410 -21.03 3.48 -10.83
C GLN A 410 -21.58 2.50 -11.87
N GLY A 411 -20.70 1.89 -12.69
CA GLY A 411 -21.09 0.85 -13.64
C GLY A 411 -21.67 -0.40 -12.97
N ILE A 412 -21.07 -0.84 -11.86
CA ILE A 412 -21.57 -1.95 -11.03
C ILE A 412 -22.99 -1.67 -10.51
N ASN A 413 -23.25 -0.47 -10.02
CA ASN A 413 -24.58 -0.14 -9.49
C ASN A 413 -25.65 -0.09 -10.60
N PHE A 414 -25.34 0.51 -11.76
CA PHE A 414 -26.23 0.46 -12.93
C PHE A 414 -26.50 -0.97 -13.41
N TYR A 415 -25.47 -1.81 -13.51
CA TYR A 415 -25.62 -3.21 -13.92
C TYR A 415 -26.44 -4.05 -12.93
N THR A 416 -26.24 -3.81 -11.63
CA THR A 416 -27.04 -4.41 -10.55
C THR A 416 -28.51 -3.99 -10.68
N ARG A 417 -28.78 -2.76 -11.12
CA ARG A 417 -30.15 -2.28 -11.36
C ARG A 417 -30.75 -2.92 -12.61
N PHE A 418 -30.02 -2.98 -13.72
CA PHE A 418 -30.43 -3.71 -14.93
C PHE A 418 -30.83 -5.17 -14.64
N HIS A 419 -30.03 -5.92 -13.87
CA HIS A 419 -30.38 -7.30 -13.48
C HIS A 419 -31.69 -7.40 -12.67
N SER A 420 -32.07 -6.32 -11.98
CA SER A 420 -33.24 -6.27 -11.10
C SER A 420 -34.49 -5.70 -11.78
N THR A 421 -34.33 -4.84 -12.80
CA THR A 421 -35.42 -4.13 -13.50
C THR A 421 -35.65 -4.62 -14.93
N GLY A 422 -34.61 -5.15 -15.58
CA GLY A 422 -34.57 -5.42 -17.02
C GLY A 422 -34.36 -4.18 -17.89
N ASP A 423 -34.07 -3.00 -17.33
CA ASP A 423 -33.96 -1.76 -18.10
C ASP A 423 -32.65 -1.67 -18.92
N LEU A 424 -32.78 -1.73 -20.24
CA LEU A 424 -31.66 -1.62 -21.18
C LEU A 424 -30.97 -0.24 -21.14
N GLY A 425 -31.62 0.80 -20.61
CA GLY A 425 -30.99 2.10 -20.35
C GLY A 425 -29.94 2.04 -19.25
N ASP A 426 -30.20 1.29 -18.17
CA ASP A 426 -29.21 1.04 -17.12
C ASP A 426 -28.03 0.23 -17.64
N LEU A 427 -28.28 -0.77 -18.49
CA LEU A 427 -27.24 -1.54 -19.14
C LEU A 427 -26.34 -0.64 -20.02
N GLN A 428 -26.91 0.30 -20.78
CA GLN A 428 -26.14 1.27 -21.57
C GLN A 428 -25.28 2.20 -20.71
N GLU A 429 -25.80 2.64 -19.56
CA GLU A 429 -25.02 3.43 -18.60
C GLU A 429 -23.89 2.62 -17.94
N ALA A 430 -24.10 1.32 -17.68
CA ALA A 430 -23.06 0.43 -17.17
C ALA A 430 -21.88 0.29 -18.15
N ILE A 431 -22.12 0.08 -19.45
CA ILE A 431 -21.09 0.08 -20.52
C ILE A 431 -20.27 1.37 -20.44
N ARG A 432 -20.97 2.51 -20.56
CA ARG A 432 -20.41 3.85 -20.65
C ARG A 432 -19.56 4.22 -19.44
N HIS A 433 -19.85 3.60 -18.30
CA HIS A 433 -19.06 3.72 -17.08
C HIS A 433 -17.86 2.78 -17.05
N GLY A 434 -17.97 1.54 -17.52
CA GLY A 434 -16.84 0.63 -17.72
C GLY A 434 -15.80 1.17 -18.72
N GLU A 435 -16.24 1.68 -19.88
CA GLU A 435 -15.39 2.35 -20.87
C GLU A 435 -14.56 3.49 -20.26
N LYS A 436 -15.19 4.31 -19.41
CA LYS A 436 -14.53 5.42 -18.73
C LYS A 436 -13.61 4.98 -17.60
N ALA A 437 -13.91 3.86 -16.94
CA ALA A 437 -13.00 3.25 -15.98
C ALA A 437 -11.73 2.73 -16.67
N LEU A 438 -11.88 2.10 -17.83
CA LEU A 438 -10.77 1.66 -18.68
C LEU A 438 -9.93 2.84 -19.18
N ALA A 439 -10.57 3.89 -19.72
CA ALA A 439 -9.88 5.07 -20.25
C ALA A 439 -9.15 5.90 -19.16
N ALA A 440 -9.62 5.87 -17.91
CA ALA A 440 -8.99 6.54 -16.76
C ALA A 440 -7.94 5.67 -16.04
N SER A 441 -7.77 4.39 -16.42
CA SER A 441 -6.89 3.44 -15.73
C SER A 441 -5.41 3.68 -16.06
N THR A 442 -4.62 4.10 -15.07
CA THR A 442 -3.16 4.04 -15.14
C THR A 442 -2.63 2.64 -14.81
N GLU A 443 -1.38 2.37 -15.18
CA GLU A 443 -0.75 1.04 -15.25
C GLU A 443 -0.80 0.20 -13.94
N GLY A 444 -0.97 0.86 -12.78
CA GLY A 444 -1.14 0.19 -11.47
C GLY A 444 -2.56 -0.30 -11.16
N HIS A 445 -3.60 0.48 -11.45
CA HIS A 445 -5.01 0.11 -11.19
C HIS A 445 -5.57 -0.86 -12.25
N TYR A 446 -4.82 -1.01 -13.34
CA TYR A 446 -5.14 -1.70 -14.60
C TYR A 446 -5.82 -3.08 -14.47
N LYS A 447 -5.45 -3.90 -13.48
CA LYS A 447 -5.87 -5.32 -13.43
C LYS A 447 -7.24 -5.53 -12.74
N ARG A 448 -7.58 -4.73 -11.73
CA ARG A 448 -8.88 -4.82 -11.02
C ARG A 448 -10.00 -4.24 -11.88
N SER A 449 -9.79 -3.02 -12.40
CA SER A 449 -10.76 -2.32 -13.26
C SER A 449 -11.07 -3.11 -14.53
N ARG A 450 -10.07 -3.67 -15.23
CA ARG A 450 -10.31 -4.43 -16.48
C ARG A 450 -11.12 -5.71 -16.27
N ARG A 451 -10.94 -6.40 -15.13
CA ARG A 451 -11.74 -7.57 -14.76
C ARG A 451 -13.20 -7.17 -14.58
N GLN A 452 -13.48 -6.25 -13.65
CA GLN A 452 -14.84 -5.82 -13.34
C GLN A 452 -15.53 -5.14 -14.54
N THR A 453 -14.79 -4.36 -15.34
CA THR A 453 -15.27 -3.80 -16.61
C THR A 453 -15.68 -4.89 -17.61
N SER A 454 -14.94 -6.00 -17.72
CA SER A 454 -15.35 -7.10 -18.59
C SER A 454 -16.59 -7.84 -18.09
N ASP A 455 -16.70 -8.03 -16.76
CA ASP A 455 -17.89 -8.62 -16.13
C ASP A 455 -19.16 -7.77 -16.42
N LEU A 456 -19.01 -6.45 -16.61
CA LEU A 456 -20.06 -5.50 -17.00
C LEU A 456 -20.34 -5.45 -18.52
N LEU A 457 -19.34 -5.65 -19.37
CA LEU A 457 -19.47 -5.53 -20.84
C LEU A 457 -20.04 -6.79 -21.52
N PHE A 458 -19.94 -7.95 -20.88
CA PHE A 458 -20.38 -9.24 -21.44
C PHE A 458 -21.89 -9.42 -21.76
N PRO A 459 -22.88 -8.76 -21.11
CA PRO A 459 -24.32 -9.02 -21.35
C PRO A 459 -24.83 -8.68 -22.77
N ILE A 460 -23.98 -8.14 -23.64
CA ILE A 460 -24.33 -7.52 -24.91
C ILE A 460 -23.59 -8.24 -26.03
N GLY A 461 -24.31 -8.61 -27.09
CA GLY A 461 -23.89 -9.58 -28.10
C GLY A 461 -22.83 -9.13 -29.12
N GLU A 462 -21.88 -8.25 -28.77
CA GLU A 462 -20.77 -7.84 -29.63
C GLU A 462 -19.44 -8.19 -28.97
N CYS A 463 -18.92 -9.38 -29.30
CA CYS A 463 -18.00 -10.12 -28.42
C CYS A 463 -16.50 -9.84 -28.65
N ASP A 464 -16.14 -8.94 -29.57
CA ASP A 464 -14.74 -8.79 -30.00
C ASP A 464 -13.87 -8.02 -29.02
N GLU A 465 -14.35 -6.89 -28.48
CA GLU A 465 -13.58 -6.05 -27.54
C GLU A 465 -13.48 -6.67 -26.15
N SER A 466 -14.57 -7.20 -25.57
CA SER A 466 -14.53 -7.85 -24.25
C SER A 466 -13.56 -9.05 -24.22
N SER A 467 -13.50 -9.82 -25.32
CA SER A 467 -12.49 -10.89 -25.49
C SER A 467 -11.06 -10.34 -25.47
N SER A 468 -10.79 -9.24 -26.19
CA SER A 468 -9.48 -8.58 -26.18
C SER A 468 -9.13 -8.01 -24.81
N ILE A 469 -10.14 -7.50 -24.08
CA ILE A 469 -9.95 -6.86 -22.78
C ILE A 469 -9.48 -7.88 -21.74
N LEU A 470 -10.04 -9.09 -21.76
CA LEU A 470 -9.64 -10.21 -20.90
C LEU A 470 -8.33 -10.88 -21.34
N GLU A 471 -8.06 -10.95 -22.65
CA GLU A 471 -6.83 -11.55 -23.18
C GLU A 471 -5.58 -10.81 -22.68
N ASP A 472 -5.54 -9.47 -22.77
CA ASP A 472 -4.44 -8.69 -22.17
C ASP A 472 -4.32 -8.93 -20.66
N ALA A 473 -5.45 -9.00 -19.94
CA ALA A 473 -5.45 -9.16 -18.48
C ALA A 473 -4.87 -10.52 -18.06
N VAL A 474 -5.15 -11.58 -18.83
CA VAL A 474 -4.54 -12.91 -18.69
C VAL A 474 -3.06 -12.87 -19.07
N ASN A 475 -2.70 -12.23 -20.17
CA ASN A 475 -1.31 -12.08 -20.64
C ASN A 475 -0.44 -11.23 -19.71
N LEU A 476 -1.05 -10.40 -18.86
CA LEU A 476 -0.39 -9.63 -17.80
C LEU A 476 -0.31 -10.35 -16.44
N MET A 477 -0.84 -11.57 -16.27
CA MET A 477 -0.63 -12.33 -15.03
C MET A 477 0.87 -12.68 -14.78
N PRO A 478 1.69 -13.07 -15.78
CA PRO A 478 3.11 -13.38 -15.57
C PRO A 478 3.99 -12.21 -15.07
N SER A 479 3.53 -10.95 -15.13
CA SER A 479 4.27 -9.82 -14.56
C SER A 479 4.08 -9.65 -13.04
N VAL A 480 3.18 -10.42 -12.42
CA VAL A 480 3.00 -10.41 -10.95
C VAL A 480 4.11 -11.24 -10.28
N ASN A 481 5.09 -10.57 -9.69
CA ASN A 481 6.24 -11.24 -9.07
C ASN A 481 5.92 -11.83 -7.67
N LEU A 482 5.16 -12.93 -7.67
CA LEU A 482 4.77 -13.66 -6.45
C LEU A 482 5.95 -14.20 -5.62
N LYS A 483 7.17 -14.30 -6.18
CA LYS A 483 8.30 -14.98 -5.52
C LYS A 483 8.96 -14.20 -4.38
N LEU A 484 8.66 -12.92 -4.26
CA LEU A 484 9.19 -12.07 -3.17
C LEU A 484 8.27 -12.06 -1.93
N LEU A 485 7.01 -12.45 -2.09
CA LEU A 485 6.01 -12.51 -1.03
C LEU A 485 6.13 -13.82 -0.23
N LYS A 486 5.66 -13.84 1.02
CA LYS A 486 5.48 -15.08 1.78
C LYS A 486 4.29 -15.87 1.22
N ARG A 487 4.14 -17.12 1.68
CA ARG A 487 3.10 -18.03 1.19
C ARG A 487 1.68 -17.47 1.34
N ASP A 488 1.42 -16.72 2.41
CA ASP A 488 0.09 -16.26 2.76
C ASP A 488 -0.25 -15.00 1.94
N ASP A 489 0.67 -14.04 1.87
CA ASP A 489 0.56 -12.87 0.96
C ASP A 489 0.56 -13.29 -0.54
N GLN A 490 1.22 -14.39 -0.93
CA GLN A 490 1.06 -15.03 -2.25
C GLN A 490 -0.37 -15.54 -2.48
N GLN A 491 -0.99 -16.16 -1.47
CA GLN A 491 -2.36 -16.66 -1.56
C GLN A 491 -3.37 -15.50 -1.63
N HIS A 492 -3.15 -14.41 -0.89
CA HIS A 492 -3.95 -13.20 -0.99
C HIS A 492 -3.92 -12.62 -2.42
N MET A 493 -2.73 -12.36 -2.97
CA MET A 493 -2.56 -11.85 -4.34
C MET A 493 -3.10 -12.78 -5.42
N LEU A 494 -3.04 -14.11 -5.22
CA LEU A 494 -3.66 -15.08 -6.13
C LEU A 494 -5.19 -15.13 -6.00
N SER A 495 -5.75 -14.76 -4.84
CA SER A 495 -7.20 -14.76 -4.64
C SER A 495 -7.89 -13.64 -5.43
N GLU A 496 -7.31 -12.44 -5.50
CA GLU A 496 -7.83 -11.32 -6.31
C GLU A 496 -7.85 -11.64 -7.83
N LEU A 497 -6.92 -12.48 -8.29
CA LEU A 497 -6.83 -12.95 -9.68
C LEU A 497 -7.71 -14.18 -9.96
N SER A 498 -8.25 -14.84 -8.93
CA SER A 498 -9.02 -16.08 -9.05
C SER A 498 -10.33 -15.86 -9.81
N GLY A 499 -10.47 -16.53 -10.95
CA GLY A 499 -11.63 -16.42 -11.85
C GLY A 499 -11.37 -15.67 -13.17
N LEU A 500 -10.27 -14.91 -13.30
CA LEU A 500 -9.97 -14.14 -14.50
C LEU A 500 -9.78 -15.03 -15.76
N ALA A 501 -8.95 -16.07 -15.65
CA ALA A 501 -8.68 -17.01 -16.76
C ALA A 501 -9.90 -17.82 -17.24
N PRO A 502 -10.76 -18.42 -16.38
CA PRO A 502 -11.97 -19.09 -16.84
C PRO A 502 -12.99 -18.14 -17.48
N ALA A 503 -13.11 -16.89 -16.99
CA ALA A 503 -13.92 -15.87 -17.65
C ALA A 503 -13.38 -15.56 -19.06
N ALA A 504 -12.08 -15.30 -19.20
CA ALA A 504 -11.42 -15.05 -20.49
C ALA A 504 -11.69 -16.17 -21.51
N ALA A 505 -11.56 -17.44 -21.09
CA ALA A 505 -11.87 -18.58 -21.94
C ALA A 505 -13.34 -18.62 -22.38
N SER A 506 -14.28 -18.38 -21.47
CA SER A 506 -15.72 -18.31 -21.79
C SER A 506 -16.05 -17.19 -22.77
N VAL A 507 -15.51 -15.98 -22.59
CA VAL A 507 -15.77 -14.84 -23.50
C VAL A 507 -15.19 -15.09 -24.89
N ALA A 508 -13.96 -15.58 -25.01
CA ALA A 508 -13.34 -15.90 -26.30
C ALA A 508 -14.11 -16.99 -27.08
N LEU A 509 -14.57 -18.04 -26.37
CA LEU A 509 -15.41 -19.10 -26.95
C LEU A 509 -16.81 -18.60 -27.36
N GLN A 510 -17.31 -17.53 -26.76
CA GLN A 510 -18.56 -16.87 -27.18
C GLN A 510 -18.35 -15.95 -28.39
N ALA A 511 -17.19 -15.30 -28.47
CA ALA A 511 -16.76 -14.51 -29.63
C ALA A 511 -16.49 -15.34 -30.90
N LYS A 512 -16.41 -16.68 -30.79
CA LYS A 512 -15.97 -17.59 -31.86
C LYS A 512 -14.55 -17.30 -32.35
N LYS A 513 -13.72 -16.65 -31.52
CA LYS A 513 -12.30 -16.46 -31.79
C LYS A 513 -11.55 -17.75 -31.48
N GLU A 514 -10.69 -18.19 -32.40
CA GLU A 514 -9.65 -19.17 -32.10
C GLU A 514 -8.49 -18.46 -31.38
N ALA A 515 -7.87 -19.12 -30.41
CA ALA A 515 -6.89 -18.49 -29.51
C ALA A 515 -5.44 -18.59 -30.03
N TYR A 516 -4.60 -17.64 -29.59
CA TYR A 516 -3.13 -17.54 -29.72
C TYR A 516 -2.53 -17.03 -31.04
N HIS A 517 -1.70 -15.98 -30.91
CA HIS A 517 -0.59 -15.57 -31.80
C HIS A 517 0.67 -15.28 -30.94
N ASN A 518 1.89 -15.16 -31.52
CA ASN A 518 3.18 -15.48 -30.84
C ASN A 518 4.27 -14.34 -30.82
N HIS A 519 5.55 -14.65 -30.46
CA HIS A 519 6.87 -13.99 -30.84
C HIS A 519 7.74 -13.14 -29.82
N GLU A 520 9.00 -12.64 -30.03
CA GLU A 520 10.36 -13.15 -30.50
C GLU A 520 11.56 -12.05 -30.32
N GLY A 521 12.92 -12.13 -30.00
CA GLY A 521 13.97 -12.96 -29.22
C GLY A 521 15.46 -12.49 -28.88
N GLU A 522 16.07 -12.98 -27.76
CA GLU A 522 17.50 -12.92 -27.19
C GLU A 522 17.70 -13.58 -25.74
N PHE A 523 18.31 -14.76 -25.55
CA PHE A 523 18.33 -15.44 -24.22
C PHE A 523 19.31 -14.95 -23.13
N ASN A 524 20.42 -14.31 -23.46
CA ASN A 524 21.57 -14.24 -22.53
C ASN A 524 21.54 -13.07 -21.53
N LYS A 525 20.83 -11.99 -21.83
CA LYS A 525 20.69 -10.85 -20.91
C LYS A 525 19.69 -11.14 -19.78
N PHE A 526 18.65 -11.96 -20.06
CA PHE A 526 17.69 -12.48 -19.08
C PHE A 526 18.38 -13.15 -17.89
N ARG A 527 19.36 -14.03 -18.13
CA ARG A 527 20.05 -14.75 -17.04
C ARG A 527 20.91 -13.85 -16.15
N ARG A 528 21.32 -12.67 -16.64
CA ARG A 528 22.08 -11.67 -15.86
C ARG A 528 21.15 -10.74 -15.08
N LEU A 529 20.17 -10.13 -15.76
CA LEU A 529 19.14 -9.28 -15.13
C LEU A 529 18.32 -10.05 -14.11
N ARG A 530 18.01 -11.32 -14.37
CA ARG A 530 17.35 -12.20 -13.41
C ARG A 530 18.19 -12.41 -12.17
N VAL A 531 19.52 -12.58 -12.26
CA VAL A 531 20.37 -12.67 -11.06
C VAL A 531 20.41 -11.31 -10.34
N GLU A 532 20.37 -10.20 -11.05
CA GLU A 532 20.34 -8.84 -10.49
C GLU A 532 19.01 -8.48 -9.80
N ILE A 533 17.90 -9.13 -10.19
CA ILE A 533 16.58 -9.03 -9.57
C ILE A 533 16.39 -10.09 -8.45
N ASP A 534 16.74 -11.35 -8.71
CA ASP A 534 16.70 -12.49 -7.76
C ASP A 534 17.73 -12.32 -6.63
N SER A 535 18.77 -11.50 -6.79
CA SER A 535 19.73 -11.19 -5.73
C SER A 535 19.03 -10.57 -4.51
N PRO A 536 19.19 -11.15 -3.31
CA PRO A 536 18.87 -10.41 -2.09
C PRO A 536 19.79 -9.18 -2.01
N MET A 537 19.33 -8.10 -1.36
CA MET A 537 20.29 -7.12 -0.84
C MET A 537 21.25 -7.88 0.09
N ASP A 538 22.55 -7.81 -0.18
CA ASP A 538 23.45 -8.85 0.28
C ASP A 538 23.60 -8.80 1.81
N LYS A 539 23.06 -9.83 2.48
CA LYS A 539 23.15 -10.00 3.94
C LYS A 539 24.48 -10.62 4.38
N ARG A 540 25.51 -10.66 3.51
CA ARG A 540 26.77 -11.39 3.75
C ARG A 540 28.08 -10.65 3.42
N GLU A 541 28.06 -9.35 3.10
CA GLU A 541 29.27 -8.51 3.19
C GLU A 541 29.44 -7.84 4.58
N PHE A 542 28.52 -8.06 5.52
CA PHE A 542 28.59 -7.54 6.89
C PHE A 542 28.71 -8.64 7.95
N THR A 543 29.66 -9.55 7.77
CA THR A 543 30.32 -10.23 8.89
C THR A 543 31.50 -9.38 9.34
N ASN A 544 31.71 -9.26 10.66
CA ASN A 544 32.64 -8.31 11.29
C ASN A 544 34.08 -8.31 10.74
N ASP A 545 34.76 -7.18 10.99
CA ASP A 545 36.17 -6.87 10.73
C ASP A 545 36.55 -6.49 9.29
N GLU A 546 36.06 -5.34 8.80
CA GLU A 546 36.84 -4.49 7.88
C GLU A 546 36.49 -2.99 8.01
N THR A 547 37.43 -2.10 7.65
CA THR A 547 37.41 -0.68 8.06
C THR A 547 36.56 0.27 7.18
N PRO A 548 35.99 1.38 7.71
CA PRO A 548 34.83 2.07 7.11
C PRO A 548 35.06 2.94 5.84
N LEU A 549 36.11 2.71 5.04
CA LEU A 549 36.60 3.70 4.07
C LEU A 549 36.48 3.35 2.56
N GLN A 550 35.95 2.19 2.17
CA GLN A 550 35.93 1.78 0.75
C GLN A 550 34.56 1.41 0.14
N ALA A 551 33.48 1.32 0.91
CA ALA A 551 32.12 0.96 0.43
C ALA A 551 31.39 2.07 -0.36
N ARG A 552 32.10 2.87 -1.18
CA ARG A 552 31.61 4.17 -1.67
C ARG A 552 31.03 4.21 -3.09
N ASN A 553 30.96 3.08 -3.81
CA ASN A 553 30.56 3.01 -5.23
C ASN A 553 29.56 1.86 -5.55
N GLY A 554 28.56 1.61 -4.70
CA GLY A 554 27.56 0.52 -4.88
C GLY A 554 26.09 0.96 -5.05
N GLY A 555 25.79 2.26 -5.04
CA GLY A 555 24.45 2.80 -4.82
C GLY A 555 23.57 3.02 -6.07
N THR A 556 23.24 1.98 -6.83
CA THR A 556 22.26 2.08 -7.96
C THR A 556 21.16 1.01 -7.85
N GLY A 557 20.37 1.01 -6.78
CA GLY A 557 19.40 -0.07 -6.50
C GLY A 557 18.02 0.09 -7.16
N VAL A 558 17.39 1.27 -7.05
CA VAL A 558 15.97 1.45 -7.40
C VAL A 558 15.74 1.87 -8.86
N PRO A 559 16.40 2.91 -9.43
CA PRO A 559 16.23 3.25 -10.84
C PRO A 559 16.61 2.08 -11.75
N ARG A 560 17.75 1.46 -11.44
CA ARG A 560 18.30 0.29 -12.13
C ARG A 560 17.42 -0.95 -12.04
N ARG A 561 16.53 -1.09 -11.04
CA ARG A 561 15.52 -2.16 -11.02
C ARG A 561 14.34 -1.88 -11.96
N TRP A 562 13.90 -0.64 -12.09
CA TRP A 562 12.89 -0.25 -13.10
C TRP A 562 13.45 -0.24 -14.53
N GLU A 563 14.74 0.03 -14.69
CA GLU A 563 15.47 -0.22 -15.94
C GLU A 563 15.61 -1.73 -16.17
N ALA A 564 16.05 -2.53 -15.18
CA ALA A 564 16.17 -3.98 -15.31
C ALA A 564 14.84 -4.69 -15.60
N VAL A 565 13.69 -4.18 -15.14
CA VAL A 565 12.36 -4.68 -15.53
C VAL A 565 12.08 -4.38 -17.01
N ARG A 566 12.26 -3.14 -17.47
CA ARG A 566 12.07 -2.80 -18.89
C ARG A 566 13.09 -3.47 -19.80
N GLU A 567 14.33 -3.68 -19.34
CA GLU A 567 15.33 -4.49 -20.02
C GLU A 567 14.98 -5.97 -19.98
N LEU A 568 14.36 -6.49 -18.91
CA LEU A 568 13.87 -7.87 -18.81
C LEU A 568 12.70 -8.11 -19.77
N GLU A 569 11.76 -7.16 -19.89
CA GLU A 569 10.66 -7.20 -20.86
C GLU A 569 11.18 -7.10 -22.30
N ALA A 570 12.09 -6.16 -22.55
CA ALA A 570 12.82 -6.10 -23.81
C ALA A 570 13.58 -7.41 -24.08
N THR A 571 14.05 -8.12 -23.05
CA THR A 571 14.67 -9.46 -23.10
C THR A 571 13.69 -10.62 -22.81
N LEU A 572 12.38 -10.40 -22.99
CA LEU A 572 11.34 -11.43 -22.95
C LEU A 572 10.54 -11.43 -24.25
N ALA A 573 10.21 -10.23 -24.76
CA ALA A 573 10.01 -10.02 -26.19
C ALA A 573 11.24 -10.53 -26.93
N ARG A 574 12.41 -9.89 -26.70
CA ARG A 574 13.71 -10.46 -27.04
C ARG A 574 14.09 -11.61 -26.08
N ILE A 575 13.30 -12.69 -26.04
CA ILE A 575 13.82 -14.06 -25.73
C ILE A 575 13.38 -15.15 -26.74
N ARG A 576 12.25 -14.97 -27.43
CA ARG A 576 11.55 -15.94 -28.30
C ARG A 576 12.09 -16.17 -29.78
N MET A 577 12.63 -15.17 -30.54
CA MET A 577 13.35 -15.17 -31.90
C MET A 577 14.56 -16.13 -31.98
N LEU A 578 14.82 -16.91 -30.94
CA LEU A 578 15.87 -17.91 -30.98
C LEU A 578 15.19 -19.23 -31.36
N PRO A 579 15.54 -19.85 -32.51
CA PRO A 579 14.80 -21.01 -33.02
C PRO A 579 14.58 -22.10 -31.96
N GLY A 580 13.31 -22.45 -31.70
CA GLY A 580 12.90 -23.40 -30.66
C GLY A 580 12.67 -22.79 -29.28
N TYR A 581 12.61 -21.46 -29.14
CA TYR A 581 12.31 -20.74 -27.89
C TYR A 581 11.09 -19.80 -27.99
N ASP A 582 10.39 -19.84 -29.11
CA ASP A 582 9.24 -19.02 -29.48
C ASP A 582 8.12 -19.00 -28.40
N GLY A 583 7.92 -20.11 -27.68
CA GLY A 583 6.99 -20.22 -26.55
C GLY A 583 7.54 -19.89 -25.14
N PHE A 584 8.75 -19.32 -24.97
CA PHE A 584 9.33 -19.19 -23.64
C PHE A 584 8.56 -18.26 -22.69
N LEU A 585 8.22 -18.80 -21.51
CA LEU A 585 7.33 -18.23 -20.49
C LEU A 585 5.94 -17.81 -21.00
N LEU A 586 5.56 -18.22 -22.21
CA LEU A 586 4.20 -18.15 -22.72
C LEU A 586 3.41 -19.42 -22.30
N PRO A 587 2.10 -19.45 -22.56
CA PRO A 587 1.33 -20.69 -22.63
C PRO A 587 1.94 -21.68 -23.65
N PRO A 588 1.76 -23.00 -23.49
CA PRO A 588 2.21 -23.97 -24.49
C PRO A 588 1.47 -23.76 -25.82
N SER A 589 2.13 -24.02 -26.95
CA SER A 589 1.49 -23.90 -28.26
C SER A 589 0.32 -24.89 -28.42
N GLN A 590 -0.59 -24.61 -29.36
CA GLN A 590 -1.68 -25.54 -29.69
C GLN A 590 -1.15 -26.94 -30.05
N GLU A 591 -0.03 -27.02 -30.77
CA GLU A 591 0.62 -28.30 -31.05
C GLU A 591 1.12 -29.01 -29.78
N ASP A 592 1.70 -28.28 -28.83
CA ASP A 592 2.23 -28.89 -27.61
C ASP A 592 1.12 -29.35 -26.66
N LEU A 593 0.01 -28.62 -26.63
CA LEU A 593 -1.21 -29.06 -25.96
C LEU A 593 -1.77 -30.35 -26.60
N ILE A 594 -1.82 -30.43 -27.94
CA ILE A 594 -2.23 -31.64 -28.68
C ILE A 594 -1.27 -32.82 -28.40
N LYS A 595 0.05 -32.60 -28.40
CA LYS A 595 1.07 -33.60 -28.02
C LYS A 595 0.83 -34.16 -26.61
N MET A 596 0.30 -33.37 -25.67
CA MET A 596 -0.04 -33.89 -24.33
C MET A 596 -1.18 -34.93 -24.34
N ALA A 597 -2.06 -34.96 -25.34
CA ALA A 597 -3.15 -35.93 -25.43
C ALA A 597 -2.77 -37.26 -26.12
N GLU A 598 -1.51 -37.46 -26.52
CA GLU A 598 -1.02 -38.71 -27.14
C GLU A 598 -1.32 -39.98 -26.29
N HIS A 599 -1.42 -39.84 -24.97
CA HIS A 599 -1.68 -40.93 -24.04
C HIS A 599 -3.05 -40.83 -23.36
N GLY A 600 -4.07 -40.48 -24.16
CA GLY A 600 -5.46 -40.33 -23.77
C GLY A 600 -5.92 -38.88 -23.78
N ALA A 601 -7.16 -38.64 -24.20
CA ALA A 601 -7.74 -37.32 -24.30
C ALA A 601 -7.80 -36.59 -22.94
N ILE A 602 -7.73 -35.26 -22.99
CA ILE A 602 -7.81 -34.39 -21.82
C ILE A 602 -9.11 -33.60 -21.91
N ALA A 603 -9.90 -33.62 -20.84
CA ALA A 603 -11.12 -32.83 -20.72
C ALA A 603 -10.94 -31.78 -19.61
N VAL A 604 -10.96 -30.51 -20.00
CA VAL A 604 -10.89 -29.36 -19.09
C VAL A 604 -12.28 -28.78 -18.92
N PHE A 605 -12.89 -28.98 -17.75
CA PHE A 605 -14.19 -28.43 -17.41
C PHE A 605 -14.05 -27.00 -16.91
N ASN A 606 -14.55 -26.06 -17.71
CA ASN A 606 -14.76 -24.67 -17.34
C ASN A 606 -16.23 -24.47 -16.97
N CYS A 607 -16.52 -23.75 -15.89
CA CYS A 607 -17.85 -23.38 -15.48
C CYS A 607 -17.83 -21.98 -14.90
N THR A 608 -18.61 -21.08 -15.49
CA THR A 608 -18.70 -19.67 -15.11
C THR A 608 -20.18 -19.25 -15.08
N ILE A 609 -20.47 -18.08 -14.50
CA ILE A 609 -21.81 -17.47 -14.58
C ILE A 609 -22.25 -17.14 -16.02
N TYR A 610 -21.32 -17.16 -16.98
CA TYR A 610 -21.55 -16.80 -18.38
C TYR A 610 -21.93 -18.01 -19.24
N ARG A 611 -21.11 -19.07 -19.17
CA ARG A 611 -21.28 -20.34 -19.87
C ARG A 611 -20.36 -21.41 -19.27
N SER A 612 -20.67 -22.66 -19.59
CA SER A 612 -19.89 -23.83 -19.18
C SER A 612 -19.51 -24.67 -20.38
N ASP A 613 -18.29 -25.21 -20.33
CA ASP A 613 -17.61 -25.82 -21.46
C ASP A 613 -16.73 -26.98 -20.98
N ALA A 614 -16.64 -28.02 -21.79
CA ALA A 614 -15.51 -28.94 -21.76
C ALA A 614 -14.58 -28.61 -22.95
N ILE A 615 -13.40 -28.06 -22.66
CA ILE A 615 -12.34 -27.96 -23.65
C ILE A 615 -11.70 -29.35 -23.75
N ILE A 616 -11.98 -30.03 -24.86
CA ILE A 616 -11.49 -31.37 -25.17
C ILE A 616 -10.22 -31.24 -26.03
N VAL A 617 -9.12 -31.77 -25.52
CA VAL A 617 -7.83 -31.89 -26.23
C VAL A 617 -7.60 -33.36 -26.56
N THR A 618 -7.42 -33.66 -27.83
CA THR A 618 -7.08 -35.00 -28.32
C THR A 618 -5.79 -34.97 -29.12
N ALA A 619 -5.27 -36.12 -29.53
CA ALA A 619 -4.06 -36.22 -30.35
C ALA A 619 -4.23 -35.66 -31.79
N SER A 620 -5.43 -35.17 -32.16
CA SER A 620 -5.73 -34.57 -33.47
C SER A 620 -6.25 -33.13 -33.42
N ALA A 621 -6.89 -32.69 -32.34
CA ALA A 621 -7.50 -31.35 -32.25
C ALA A 621 -7.68 -30.85 -30.81
N ILE A 622 -7.91 -29.53 -30.68
CA ILE A 622 -8.53 -28.90 -29.51
C ILE A 622 -9.90 -28.38 -29.94
N THR A 623 -10.94 -28.65 -29.16
CA THR A 623 -12.30 -28.17 -29.43
C THR A 623 -13.07 -27.95 -28.13
N SER A 624 -13.95 -26.96 -28.07
CA SER A 624 -14.92 -26.87 -26.97
C SER A 624 -16.18 -27.68 -27.24
N LEU A 625 -16.76 -28.24 -26.18
CA LEU A 625 -18.11 -28.77 -26.12
C LEU A 625 -18.89 -27.94 -25.08
N GLU A 626 -19.94 -27.25 -25.50
CA GLU A 626 -20.80 -26.48 -24.60
C GLU A 626 -21.62 -27.41 -23.69
N LEU A 627 -21.74 -27.06 -22.41
CA LEU A 627 -22.41 -27.85 -21.37
C LEU A 627 -23.58 -27.07 -20.76
N PRO A 628 -24.68 -26.81 -21.51
CA PRO A 628 -25.75 -25.89 -21.10
C PRO A 628 -26.56 -26.33 -19.87
N LYS A 629 -26.37 -27.58 -19.39
CA LYS A 629 -26.97 -28.06 -18.13
C LYS A 629 -26.07 -27.84 -16.89
N LEU A 630 -24.78 -27.60 -17.09
CA LEU A 630 -23.80 -27.39 -16.02
C LEU A 630 -23.79 -25.91 -15.63
N ASN A 631 -24.73 -25.47 -14.79
CA ASN A 631 -24.79 -24.06 -14.37
C ASN A 631 -23.91 -23.78 -13.14
N HIS A 632 -23.48 -22.53 -13.00
CA HIS A 632 -22.55 -22.09 -11.95
C HIS A 632 -23.14 -22.11 -10.54
N GLU A 633 -24.45 -21.87 -10.40
CA GLU A 633 -25.13 -21.85 -9.09
C GLU A 633 -25.26 -23.24 -8.49
N ASP A 634 -25.77 -24.22 -9.24
CA ASP A 634 -25.78 -25.63 -8.85
C ASP A 634 -24.35 -26.13 -8.58
N THR A 635 -23.39 -25.77 -9.43
CA THR A 635 -21.98 -26.14 -9.26
C THR A 635 -21.42 -25.60 -7.94
N SER A 636 -21.64 -24.31 -7.66
CA SER A 636 -21.17 -23.66 -6.42
C SER A 636 -21.87 -24.25 -5.20
N ARG A 637 -23.19 -24.49 -5.27
CA ARG A 637 -23.98 -25.12 -4.21
C ARG A 637 -23.47 -26.54 -3.93
N TRP A 638 -23.34 -27.38 -4.94
CA TRP A 638 -22.90 -28.77 -4.79
C TRP A 638 -21.46 -28.87 -4.26
N MET A 639 -20.52 -28.07 -4.76
CA MET A 639 -19.12 -28.13 -4.29
C MET A 639 -18.96 -27.58 -2.87
N SER A 640 -19.67 -26.49 -2.53
CA SER A 640 -19.75 -25.97 -1.16
C SER A 640 -20.38 -26.99 -0.20
N GLN A 641 -21.53 -27.56 -0.58
CA GLN A 641 -22.22 -28.58 0.21
C GLN A 641 -21.36 -29.85 0.38
N MET A 642 -20.63 -30.26 -0.65
CA MET A 642 -19.70 -31.40 -0.60
C MET A 642 -18.54 -31.17 0.39
N SER A 643 -18.06 -29.93 0.54
CA SER A 643 -17.04 -29.61 1.56
C SER A 643 -17.51 -29.82 3.00
N SER A 644 -18.83 -29.84 3.23
CA SER A 644 -19.45 -30.06 4.55
C SER A 644 -19.73 -31.53 4.88
N PHE A 645 -19.55 -32.46 3.93
CA PHE A 645 -19.80 -33.89 4.14
C PHE A 645 -18.74 -34.51 5.07
N GLY A 646 -19.18 -35.41 5.93
CA GLY A 646 -18.33 -36.09 6.92
C GLY A 646 -18.80 -35.89 8.35
N GLY A 647 -18.58 -36.93 9.16
CA GLY A 647 -18.97 -36.97 10.57
C GLY A 647 -19.15 -38.42 11.05
N SER A 648 -19.00 -38.63 12.36
CA SER A 648 -19.13 -39.93 13.00
C SER A 648 -20.59 -40.37 13.26
N ALA A 649 -21.55 -39.44 13.17
CA ALA A 649 -22.96 -39.71 13.43
C ALA A 649 -23.61 -40.57 12.31
N PRO A 650 -24.19 -41.75 12.60
CA PRO A 650 -24.77 -42.63 11.58
C PRO A 650 -25.89 -41.99 10.76
N LEU A 651 -26.72 -41.13 11.37
CA LEU A 651 -27.80 -40.42 10.70
C LEU A 651 -27.26 -39.41 9.68
N LYS A 652 -26.26 -38.59 10.04
CA LYS A 652 -25.60 -37.67 9.10
C LYS A 652 -24.97 -38.46 7.95
N ARG A 653 -24.23 -39.54 8.23
CA ARG A 653 -23.64 -40.40 7.19
C ARG A 653 -24.69 -40.98 6.22
N GLY A 654 -25.92 -41.25 6.68
CA GLY A 654 -27.05 -41.67 5.83
C GLY A 654 -27.76 -40.55 5.06
N GLN A 655 -27.46 -39.28 5.36
CA GLN A 655 -27.88 -38.10 4.59
C GLN A 655 -26.79 -37.71 3.58
N ASP A 656 -25.53 -37.58 4.05
CA ASP A 656 -24.34 -37.35 3.21
C ASP A 656 -24.26 -38.37 2.06
N ASN A 657 -24.47 -39.66 2.34
CA ASN A 657 -24.47 -40.73 1.33
C ASN A 657 -25.61 -40.63 0.28
N ARG A 658 -26.69 -39.87 0.55
CA ARG A 658 -27.76 -39.63 -0.43
C ARG A 658 -27.46 -38.39 -1.26
N GLN A 659 -27.09 -37.29 -0.61
CA GLN A 659 -26.68 -36.05 -1.28
C GLN A 659 -25.45 -36.26 -2.17
N MET A 660 -24.51 -37.12 -1.77
CA MET A 660 -23.41 -37.56 -2.64
C MET A 660 -23.91 -38.32 -3.88
N LYS A 661 -24.89 -39.21 -3.78
CA LYS A 661 -25.45 -39.90 -4.96
C LYS A 661 -26.18 -38.94 -5.89
N GLU A 662 -26.93 -37.99 -5.34
CA GLU A 662 -27.60 -36.93 -6.09
C GLU A 662 -26.58 -36.05 -6.83
N LEU A 663 -25.48 -35.65 -6.17
CA LEU A 663 -24.35 -34.95 -6.77
C LEU A 663 -23.66 -35.75 -7.88
N LEU A 664 -23.39 -37.04 -7.66
CA LEU A 664 -22.71 -37.89 -8.66
C LEU A 664 -23.56 -38.14 -9.91
N ILE A 665 -24.89 -38.25 -9.76
CA ILE A 665 -25.83 -38.34 -10.90
C ILE A 665 -25.92 -36.99 -11.61
N TRP A 666 -26.07 -35.88 -10.88
CA TRP A 666 -26.08 -34.52 -11.46
C TRP A 666 -24.79 -34.23 -12.24
N LEU A 667 -23.61 -34.53 -11.69
CA LEU A 667 -22.31 -34.30 -12.35
C LEU A 667 -22.15 -35.14 -13.62
N TRP A 668 -22.79 -36.31 -13.68
CA TRP A 668 -22.84 -37.14 -14.87
C TRP A 668 -23.79 -36.57 -15.93
N ASP A 669 -25.04 -36.29 -15.55
CA ASP A 669 -26.10 -35.76 -16.42
C ASP A 669 -25.77 -34.39 -17.05
N THR A 670 -24.93 -33.59 -16.38
CA THR A 670 -24.60 -32.22 -16.77
C THR A 670 -23.23 -32.05 -17.41
N ALA A 671 -22.24 -32.89 -17.05
CA ALA A 671 -20.84 -32.67 -17.44
C ALA A 671 -20.17 -33.92 -18.03
N VAL A 672 -20.20 -35.06 -17.34
CA VAL A 672 -19.36 -36.21 -17.73
C VAL A 672 -19.96 -37.06 -18.86
N GLU A 673 -21.28 -37.29 -18.88
CA GLU A 673 -21.94 -38.05 -19.96
C GLU A 673 -21.76 -37.37 -21.34
N PRO A 674 -22.01 -36.05 -21.51
CA PRO A 674 -21.80 -35.38 -22.80
C PRO A 674 -20.36 -35.45 -23.31
N VAL A 675 -19.36 -35.33 -22.42
CA VAL A 675 -17.94 -35.39 -22.80
C VAL A 675 -17.53 -36.79 -23.22
N LEU A 676 -18.00 -37.83 -22.53
CA LEU A 676 -17.71 -39.20 -22.91
C LEU A 676 -18.41 -39.58 -24.22
N ASP A 677 -19.64 -39.13 -24.45
CA ASP A 677 -20.36 -39.33 -25.72
C ASP A 677 -19.65 -38.63 -26.88
N GLU A 678 -19.13 -37.41 -26.70
CA GLU A 678 -18.38 -36.67 -27.71
C GLU A 678 -17.01 -37.31 -28.01
N LEU A 679 -16.32 -37.86 -27.00
CA LEU A 679 -15.09 -38.64 -27.18
C LEU A 679 -15.36 -39.98 -27.90
N GLU A 680 -16.48 -40.63 -27.62
CA GLU A 680 -16.90 -41.88 -28.28
C GLU A 680 -17.28 -41.61 -29.75
N ARG A 681 -18.01 -40.52 -30.02
CA ARG A 681 -18.35 -40.05 -31.37
C ARG A 681 -17.12 -39.75 -32.23
N ARG A 682 -15.98 -39.40 -31.60
CA ARG A 682 -14.68 -39.17 -32.25
C ARG A 682 -13.80 -40.42 -32.34
N GLY A 683 -14.16 -41.52 -31.69
CA GLY A 683 -13.36 -42.74 -31.63
C GLY A 683 -12.16 -42.69 -30.67
N GLU A 684 -12.07 -41.66 -29.83
CA GLU A 684 -11.02 -41.51 -28.80
C GLU A 684 -11.21 -42.55 -27.66
N ILE A 685 -12.46 -42.92 -27.40
CA ILE A 685 -12.86 -44.02 -26.51
C ILE A 685 -13.76 -45.03 -27.23
N ILE A 686 -13.82 -46.27 -26.73
CA ILE A 686 -14.59 -47.36 -27.37
C ILE A 686 -15.97 -47.46 -26.72
N GLY A 687 -17.02 -47.38 -27.52
CA GLY A 687 -18.40 -47.54 -27.06
C GLY A 687 -18.78 -48.96 -26.68
N GLY A 688 -19.54 -49.08 -25.58
CA GLY A 688 -20.35 -50.25 -25.26
C GLY A 688 -19.77 -51.27 -24.25
N GLY A 689 -20.47 -51.39 -23.11
CA GLY A 689 -20.56 -52.63 -22.33
C GLY A 689 -19.53 -52.84 -21.21
N ALA A 690 -20.02 -53.17 -20.01
CA ALA A 690 -19.27 -53.40 -18.77
C ALA A 690 -18.34 -54.65 -18.76
N HIS A 691 -18.00 -55.18 -19.93
CA HIS A 691 -17.15 -56.37 -20.11
C HIS A 691 -15.99 -56.13 -21.08
N ASN A 692 -15.86 -54.91 -21.62
CA ASN A 692 -14.77 -54.56 -22.53
C ASN A 692 -13.52 -54.17 -21.72
N THR A 693 -12.48 -55.01 -21.76
CA THR A 693 -11.25 -54.85 -20.94
C THR A 693 -10.29 -53.79 -21.48
N ASN A 694 -10.59 -53.17 -22.62
CA ASN A 694 -9.70 -52.24 -23.34
C ASN A 694 -10.09 -50.76 -23.12
N LEU A 695 -10.42 -50.39 -21.87
CA LEU A 695 -10.81 -49.02 -21.51
C LEU A 695 -9.68 -48.02 -21.79
N LYS A 696 -10.03 -46.89 -22.42
CA LYS A 696 -9.10 -45.80 -22.72
C LYS A 696 -8.95 -44.85 -21.52
N ARG A 697 -7.82 -44.13 -21.45
CA ARG A 697 -7.57 -43.13 -20.41
C ARG A 697 -8.16 -41.78 -20.80
N VAL A 698 -8.80 -41.11 -19.84
CA VAL A 698 -9.17 -39.69 -19.94
C VAL A 698 -8.56 -38.94 -18.76
N TRP A 699 -7.96 -37.78 -19.05
CA TRP A 699 -7.36 -36.88 -18.07
C TRP A 699 -8.35 -35.76 -17.73
N TRP A 700 -8.76 -35.70 -16.46
CA TRP A 700 -9.72 -34.72 -15.95
C TRP A 700 -9.00 -33.51 -15.36
N ILE A 701 -9.43 -32.31 -15.77
CA ILE A 701 -9.02 -31.03 -15.18
C ILE A 701 -10.30 -30.24 -14.87
N GLY A 702 -10.51 -29.88 -13.61
CA GLY A 702 -11.61 -29.01 -13.20
C GLY A 702 -11.11 -27.61 -12.86
N VAL A 703 -11.76 -26.57 -13.38
CA VAL A 703 -11.41 -25.17 -13.11
C VAL A 703 -12.34 -24.57 -12.06
N GLY A 704 -11.83 -23.67 -11.21
CA GLY A 704 -12.61 -23.04 -10.15
C GLY A 704 -13.20 -24.07 -9.17
N PRO A 705 -14.48 -23.98 -8.78
CA PRO A 705 -15.12 -24.95 -7.89
C PRO A 705 -15.04 -26.40 -8.38
N LEU A 706 -15.02 -26.62 -9.71
CA LEU A 706 -14.93 -27.96 -10.31
C LEU A 706 -13.57 -28.64 -10.10
N SER A 707 -12.54 -27.93 -9.61
CA SER A 707 -11.26 -28.53 -9.23
C SER A 707 -11.39 -29.63 -8.16
N MET A 708 -12.46 -29.61 -7.35
CA MET A 708 -12.79 -30.63 -6.36
C MET A 708 -13.71 -31.74 -6.90
N ALA A 709 -14.20 -31.65 -8.14
CA ALA A 709 -15.31 -32.46 -8.61
C ALA A 709 -14.93 -33.95 -8.80
N PRO A 710 -15.74 -34.90 -8.29
CA PRO A 710 -15.49 -36.34 -8.37
C PRO A 710 -15.88 -36.94 -9.74
N PHE A 711 -15.45 -36.34 -10.85
CA PHE A 711 -15.68 -36.82 -12.23
C PHE A 711 -15.50 -38.34 -12.39
N HIS A 712 -14.42 -38.90 -11.83
CA HIS A 712 -14.13 -40.35 -11.89
C HIS A 712 -15.23 -41.25 -11.28
N ALA A 713 -16.02 -40.72 -10.35
CA ALA A 713 -17.12 -41.39 -9.69
C ALA A 713 -18.49 -40.89 -10.17
N ALA A 714 -18.56 -39.94 -11.11
CA ALA A 714 -19.82 -39.44 -11.64
C ALA A 714 -20.61 -40.59 -12.30
N GLY A 715 -21.91 -40.62 -12.02
CA GLY A 715 -22.87 -41.58 -12.57
C GLY A 715 -23.79 -42.21 -11.53
N ASP A 716 -24.66 -43.08 -12.02
CA ASP A 716 -25.47 -43.98 -11.20
C ASP A 716 -24.65 -45.22 -10.79
N HIS A 717 -24.72 -45.55 -9.50
CA HIS A 717 -24.08 -46.72 -8.87
C HIS A 717 -25.11 -47.70 -8.31
N SER A 718 -26.32 -47.74 -8.89
CA SER A 718 -27.28 -48.80 -8.65
C SER A 718 -26.77 -50.15 -9.19
N GLN A 719 -27.27 -51.26 -8.64
CA GLN A 719 -26.71 -52.58 -8.90
C GLN A 719 -26.92 -53.01 -10.36
N GLY A 720 -25.81 -53.12 -11.11
CA GLY A 720 -25.82 -53.46 -12.53
C GLY A 720 -25.84 -52.25 -13.47
N SER A 721 -25.83 -51.02 -12.94
CA SER A 721 -25.77 -49.81 -13.76
C SER A 721 -24.40 -49.61 -14.39
N THR A 722 -24.40 -49.34 -15.70
CA THR A 722 -23.20 -48.96 -16.47
C THR A 722 -23.17 -47.46 -16.79
N ARG A 723 -24.13 -46.69 -16.26
CA ARG A 723 -24.28 -45.24 -16.48
C ARG A 723 -23.37 -44.47 -15.52
N ASN A 724 -22.07 -44.76 -15.60
CA ASN A 724 -21.04 -44.21 -14.73
C ASN A 724 -19.65 -44.24 -15.38
N THR A 725 -18.79 -43.35 -14.91
CA THR A 725 -17.48 -43.05 -15.52
C THR A 725 -16.52 -44.24 -15.47
N ILE A 726 -16.52 -44.97 -14.35
CA ILE A 726 -15.71 -46.18 -14.15
C ILE A 726 -16.06 -47.32 -15.13
N SER A 727 -17.27 -47.35 -15.69
CA SER A 727 -17.68 -48.32 -16.72
C SER A 727 -17.24 -47.94 -18.14
N ARG A 728 -16.75 -46.71 -18.39
CA ARG A 728 -16.39 -46.22 -19.73
C ARG A 728 -14.90 -45.86 -19.90
N VAL A 729 -14.23 -45.32 -18.88
CA VAL A 729 -12.85 -44.82 -19.02
C VAL A 729 -11.98 -45.02 -17.78
N ILE A 730 -10.67 -45.19 -18.01
CA ILE A 730 -9.64 -45.09 -16.98
C ILE A 730 -9.48 -43.60 -16.65
N SER A 731 -10.07 -43.16 -15.55
CA SER A 731 -9.96 -41.78 -15.08
C SER A 731 -8.57 -41.47 -14.52
N THR A 732 -8.04 -40.28 -14.78
CA THR A 732 -6.83 -39.76 -14.11
C THR A 732 -6.95 -38.24 -13.95
N TYR A 733 -6.48 -37.67 -12.85
CA TYR A 733 -6.53 -36.23 -12.61
C TYR A 733 -5.16 -35.58 -12.84
N ILE A 734 -5.17 -34.34 -13.32
CA ILE A 734 -3.97 -33.49 -13.42
C ILE A 734 -4.37 -32.02 -13.19
N PRO A 735 -3.64 -31.21 -12.42
CA PRO A 735 -4.08 -29.84 -12.10
C PRO A 735 -4.01 -28.86 -13.28
N THR A 736 -3.12 -29.11 -14.26
CA THR A 736 -3.05 -28.35 -15.53
C THR A 736 -2.47 -29.24 -16.64
N ILE A 737 -2.72 -28.90 -17.91
CA ILE A 737 -2.09 -29.58 -19.06
C ILE A 737 -0.55 -29.42 -18.99
N LYS A 738 -0.04 -28.28 -18.51
CA LYS A 738 1.40 -28.03 -18.34
C LYS A 738 2.05 -28.93 -17.29
N ALA A 739 1.31 -29.31 -16.24
CA ALA A 739 1.77 -30.30 -15.26
C ALA A 739 1.86 -31.72 -15.86
N LEU A 740 1.05 -32.04 -16.88
CA LEU A 740 1.12 -33.33 -17.58
C LEU A 740 2.43 -33.50 -18.36
N ALA A 741 2.98 -32.41 -18.90
CA ALA A 741 4.29 -32.41 -19.54
C ALA A 741 5.42 -32.72 -18.55
N TYR A 742 5.39 -32.09 -17.37
CA TYR A 742 6.39 -32.33 -16.32
C TYR A 742 6.27 -33.73 -15.69
N ALA A 743 5.05 -34.26 -15.56
CA ALA A 743 4.80 -35.62 -15.05
C ALA A 743 5.13 -36.75 -16.05
N ARG A 744 5.66 -36.43 -17.23
CA ARG A 744 6.16 -37.37 -18.26
C ARG A 744 7.67 -37.24 -18.52
N GLN A 745 8.36 -36.37 -17.77
CA GLN A 745 9.83 -36.22 -17.77
C GLN A 745 10.45 -37.00 -16.60
#